data_AF-A0A8B8M6U5-F1
#
_entry.id   AF-A0A8B8M6U5-F1
#
_cell.length_a   1.000
_cell.length_b   1.000
_cell.length_c   1.000
_cell.angle_alpha   90.00
_cell.angle_beta   90.00
_cell.angle_gamma   90.00
#
_symmetry.space_group_name_H-M   'P 1'
#
loop_
_entity.id
_entity.type
_entity.pdbx_description
1 polymer ?
#
loop_
_entity_poly.entity_id
_entity_poly.type
_entity_poly.pdbx_seq_one_letter_code
_entity_poly.pdbx_strand_id
1 'polypeptide(L)'
;MDLSELRKAVEEVELVDAHAHNIVALDSNFAFIHAFSEAYGDAVAFSQHSLSFKRNLRDIAELYGAKLSLQGVEEYRGVSGIQSICSTCFKAARISAILIDDGLELDKKHDIEWHRSFTPFFGRILRIERVAEKILEQDLHDGSWTVDSFTNEFVSKLKSVAGEIFGLKSIAAYRSGLEINTNVTKKDAEEGLRQVLIAGKPVRIANKNLIDYIFLQSLEVAQSYDLPMQIHTGFGDKDLDMRLSNPLHLRAVLEHKKYSKSRIVLLHASYPFSREASYLASVYSQVYLDFGLAIPKLSVHGMTSAVKELLELAPINKVMFSTDGYAFPETFYLGAKKSREVIFSVLRDACIDGDLSIPEAVEAAKDIFARNAIHFYKISSANCPVGSHSNLLQKLNNGLESDVSLVRIIWVDGSGQHRCRVVPKKRFNDIVAKNGVGLAFATIGFSSFMDGPADGSGLTAVGETRLMPDLSTIRRIPWNKQEEMVLADLCAKPGEASDYCPREALRRVSKILKDEFDLVMNAGFENEFVLLKSITRGGKEEWIPFDSSPYCSSSAFDAASPLFHEVVAALHSLGISVEQIHPEAGRGQFELSLGYTTCTKAADNLIYTREVVRAIARKHGLLATFIPKYALDDLGSGSHVHLSLWKNGQNVFMASDRSSKHGISTVGKEFMAGILHHLPSILAFIAPLPNSYDRLQPNTWSGAYLFWGNENKEAPLRATSPPGTLDGLASNFEMKSFDGSANPHLGLAAILAAGIDGLRRHLSLPEPVDTNPNPEILQRLPASLPESLEALHKDDFLEEFISDKLLTAIKAIRKAEIDYYNYTKHEDACKQLIHRY
;
A
#
# COMPACT_ATOMS: atom_id res chain seq x y z
N MET A 1 7.61 3.78 3.49
CA MET A 1 7.52 2.82 2.37
C MET A 1 6.06 2.80 1.92
N ASP A 2 5.75 3.11 0.66
CA ASP A 2 4.36 3.12 0.16
C ASP A 2 3.95 1.71 -0.24
N LEU A 3 2.94 1.16 0.42
CA LEU A 3 2.51 -0.24 0.25
C LEU A 3 1.14 -0.32 -0.45
N SER A 4 0.67 0.79 -1.03
CA SER A 4 -0.63 0.87 -1.70
C SER A 4 -0.74 -0.08 -2.90
N GLU A 5 0.33 -0.25 -3.68
CA GLU A 5 0.39 -1.21 -4.78
C GLU A 5 0.26 -2.65 -4.29
N LEU A 6 0.98 -3.00 -3.22
CA LEU A 6 0.88 -4.32 -2.59
C LEU A 6 -0.53 -4.56 -2.04
N ARG A 7 -1.11 -3.57 -1.34
CA ARG A 7 -2.47 -3.65 -0.81
C ARG A 7 -3.47 -3.90 -1.93
N LYS A 8 -3.41 -3.10 -2.99
CA LYS A 8 -4.28 -3.22 -4.15
C LYS A 8 -4.11 -4.58 -4.84
N ALA A 9 -2.88 -5.04 -5.04
CA ALA A 9 -2.60 -6.34 -5.64
C ALA A 9 -3.22 -7.48 -4.82
N VAL A 10 -3.06 -7.44 -3.50
CA VAL A 10 -3.64 -8.44 -2.58
C VAL A 10 -5.16 -8.34 -2.51
N GLU A 11 -5.77 -7.16 -2.64
CA GLU A 11 -7.23 -6.98 -2.60
C GLU A 11 -7.92 -7.31 -3.93
N GLU A 12 -7.27 -7.08 -5.08
CA GLU A 12 -7.88 -7.21 -6.41
C GLU A 12 -7.58 -8.55 -7.10
N VAL A 13 -6.53 -9.27 -6.70
CA VAL A 13 -6.17 -10.55 -7.34
C VAL A 13 -7.33 -11.55 -7.27
N GLU A 14 -7.63 -12.19 -8.40
CA GLU A 14 -8.56 -13.32 -8.45
C GLU A 14 -7.88 -14.57 -7.91
N LEU A 15 -8.61 -15.33 -7.09
CA LEU A 15 -8.05 -16.44 -6.34
C LEU A 15 -8.22 -17.76 -7.09
N VAL A 16 -7.15 -18.55 -7.11
CA VAL A 16 -7.19 -19.96 -7.48
C VAL A 16 -7.15 -20.74 -6.17
N ASP A 17 -8.33 -21.17 -5.73
CA ASP A 17 -8.45 -21.95 -4.50
C ASP A 17 -8.00 -23.39 -4.75
N ALA A 18 -6.75 -23.68 -4.39
CA ALA A 18 -6.07 -24.92 -4.74
C ALA A 18 -6.57 -26.16 -3.97
N HIS A 19 -7.36 -25.97 -2.91
CA HIS A 19 -7.94 -27.06 -2.14
C HIS A 19 -9.17 -26.58 -1.35
N ALA A 20 -10.30 -27.21 -1.63
CA ALA A 20 -11.52 -27.08 -0.85
C ALA A 20 -12.32 -28.37 -0.91
N HIS A 21 -13.48 -28.40 -0.26
CA HIS A 21 -14.43 -29.50 -0.20
C HIS A 21 -15.81 -29.03 -0.66
N ASN A 22 -16.76 -29.96 -0.71
CA ASN A 22 -18.10 -29.68 -1.22
C ASN A 22 -18.98 -28.90 -0.22
N ILE A 23 -20.04 -28.26 -0.72
CA ILE A 23 -21.02 -27.48 0.03
C ILE A 23 -22.26 -28.34 0.31
N VAL A 24 -22.85 -28.20 1.50
CA VAL A 24 -24.08 -28.89 1.90
C VAL A 24 -25.32 -28.01 1.66
N ALA A 25 -26.45 -28.67 1.41
CA ALA A 25 -27.75 -28.00 1.35
C ALA A 25 -28.12 -27.36 2.71
N LEU A 26 -28.99 -26.35 2.70
CA LEU A 26 -29.41 -25.65 3.92
C LEU A 26 -30.12 -26.54 4.94
N ASP A 27 -30.76 -27.62 4.47
CA ASP A 27 -31.46 -28.59 5.32
C ASP A 27 -30.56 -29.75 5.75
N SER A 28 -29.24 -29.67 5.55
CA SER A 28 -28.25 -30.60 6.09
C SER A 28 -28.32 -30.65 7.62
N ASN A 29 -28.07 -31.84 8.15
CA ASN A 29 -27.93 -32.07 9.59
C ASN A 29 -26.57 -31.60 10.12
N PHE A 30 -25.66 -31.16 9.24
CA PHE A 30 -24.36 -30.64 9.63
C PHE A 30 -24.49 -29.22 10.19
N ALA A 31 -24.29 -29.09 11.50
CA ALA A 31 -24.54 -27.85 12.22
C ALA A 31 -23.59 -26.71 11.78
N PHE A 32 -24.14 -25.50 11.59
CA PHE A 32 -23.38 -24.35 11.09
C PHE A 32 -22.21 -23.92 11.98
N ILE A 33 -22.25 -24.28 13.27
CA ILE A 33 -21.13 -24.06 14.20
C ILE A 33 -19.80 -24.63 13.69
N HIS A 34 -19.84 -25.68 12.87
CA HIS A 34 -18.65 -26.28 12.27
C HIS A 34 -17.94 -25.37 11.26
N ALA A 35 -18.61 -24.35 10.70
CA ALA A 35 -17.94 -23.29 9.94
C ALA A 35 -16.79 -22.64 10.74
N PHE A 36 -16.90 -22.63 12.08
CA PHE A 36 -15.96 -21.98 12.98
C PHE A 36 -15.01 -22.94 13.70
N SER A 37 -15.34 -24.24 13.80
CA SER A 37 -14.61 -25.18 14.66
C SER A 37 -14.64 -26.60 14.12
N GLU A 38 -13.53 -27.31 14.32
CA GLU A 38 -13.41 -28.76 14.05
C GLU A 38 -13.71 -29.60 15.32
N ALA A 39 -14.22 -28.97 16.38
CA ALA A 39 -14.63 -29.68 17.57
C ALA A 39 -15.87 -30.54 17.31
N TYR A 40 -15.99 -31.66 18.03
CA TYR A 40 -17.14 -32.55 18.03
C TYR A 40 -17.60 -32.89 19.44
N GLY A 41 -18.84 -33.35 19.57
CA GLY A 41 -19.44 -33.70 20.87
C GLY A 41 -19.51 -32.49 21.81
N ASP A 42 -19.31 -32.71 23.10
CA ASP A 42 -19.41 -31.67 24.13
C ASP A 42 -18.44 -30.50 23.92
N ALA A 43 -17.32 -30.74 23.23
CA ALA A 43 -16.33 -29.71 22.91
C ALA A 43 -16.91 -28.58 22.03
N VAL A 44 -17.95 -28.87 21.24
CA VAL A 44 -18.62 -27.87 20.37
C VAL A 44 -19.21 -26.72 21.20
N ALA A 45 -19.70 -26.98 22.41
CA ALA A 45 -20.26 -25.94 23.28
C ALA A 45 -19.23 -24.85 23.62
N PHE A 46 -17.94 -25.20 23.65
CA PHE A 46 -16.87 -24.26 23.95
C PHE A 46 -16.36 -23.48 22.73
N SER A 47 -16.70 -23.93 21.51
CA SER A 47 -16.22 -23.32 20.26
C SER A 47 -16.56 -21.83 20.14
N GLN A 48 -17.71 -21.41 20.69
CA GLN A 48 -18.18 -20.03 20.67
C GLN A 48 -17.30 -19.07 21.48
N HIS A 49 -16.49 -19.60 22.39
CA HIS A 49 -15.56 -18.81 23.21
C HIS A 49 -14.20 -18.60 22.54
N SER A 50 -13.93 -19.29 21.42
CA SER A 50 -12.65 -19.17 20.70
C SER A 50 -12.49 -17.81 19.98
N LEU A 51 -11.24 -17.37 19.82
CA LEU A 51 -10.92 -16.17 19.04
C LEU A 51 -11.35 -16.30 17.57
N SER A 52 -11.20 -17.50 17.01
CA SER A 52 -11.60 -17.82 15.64
C SER A 52 -13.09 -17.59 15.42
N PHE A 53 -13.92 -18.17 16.30
CA PHE A 53 -15.38 -18.00 16.25
C PHE A 53 -15.78 -16.52 16.33
N LYS A 54 -15.31 -15.79 17.34
CA LYS A 54 -15.72 -14.39 17.56
C LYS A 54 -15.34 -13.46 16.40
N ARG A 55 -14.19 -13.69 15.77
CA ARG A 55 -13.75 -12.92 14.60
C ARG A 55 -14.57 -13.28 13.38
N ASN A 56 -14.64 -14.56 13.04
CA ASN A 56 -15.25 -15.02 11.82
C ASN A 56 -16.78 -14.80 11.83
N LEU A 57 -17.43 -14.86 13.00
CA LEU A 57 -18.84 -14.52 13.13
C LEU A 57 -19.10 -13.04 12.82
N ARG A 58 -18.21 -12.14 13.27
CA ARG A 58 -18.30 -10.70 12.92
C ARG A 58 -18.16 -10.49 11.42
N ASP A 59 -17.21 -11.16 10.79
CA ASP A 59 -16.96 -11.03 9.35
C ASP A 59 -18.16 -11.53 8.52
N ILE A 60 -18.81 -12.64 8.91
CA ILE A 60 -20.01 -13.13 8.23
C ILE A 60 -21.21 -12.21 8.48
N ALA A 61 -21.43 -11.78 9.73
CA ALA A 61 -22.54 -10.89 10.06
C ALA A 61 -22.43 -9.56 9.31
N GLU A 62 -21.22 -9.01 9.18
CA GLU A 62 -20.92 -7.83 8.37
C GLU A 62 -21.20 -8.08 6.88
N LEU A 63 -20.74 -9.20 6.32
CA LEU A 63 -20.98 -9.57 4.92
C LEU A 63 -22.48 -9.61 4.59
N TYR A 64 -23.30 -10.09 5.51
CA TYR A 64 -24.74 -10.26 5.33
C TYR A 64 -25.58 -9.06 5.79
N GLY A 65 -25.00 -8.11 6.51
CA GLY A 65 -25.78 -7.09 7.23
C GLY A 65 -26.71 -7.70 8.28
N ALA A 66 -26.34 -8.86 8.84
CA ALA A 66 -27.14 -9.61 9.81
C ALA A 66 -26.83 -9.19 11.25
N LYS A 67 -27.72 -9.55 12.19
CA LYS A 67 -27.47 -9.36 13.62
C LYS A 67 -26.21 -10.12 14.04
N LEU A 68 -25.35 -9.47 14.83
CA LEU A 68 -24.12 -10.08 15.34
C LEU A 68 -24.40 -11.15 16.42
N SER A 69 -24.86 -12.32 15.99
CA SER A 69 -25.01 -13.53 16.78
C SER A 69 -25.04 -14.74 15.85
N LEU A 70 -24.70 -15.94 16.36
CA LEU A 70 -24.80 -17.17 15.57
C LEU A 70 -26.22 -17.35 15.01
N GLN A 71 -27.21 -17.20 15.88
CA GLN A 71 -28.63 -17.26 15.52
C GLN A 71 -28.99 -16.21 14.45
N GLY A 72 -28.49 -14.98 14.54
CA GLY A 72 -28.81 -13.93 13.56
C GLY A 72 -28.25 -14.25 12.17
N VAL A 73 -27.08 -14.88 12.10
CA VAL A 73 -26.52 -15.39 10.85
C VAL A 73 -27.31 -16.59 10.34
N GLU A 74 -27.68 -17.54 11.20
CA GLU A 74 -28.49 -18.70 10.81
C GLU A 74 -29.89 -18.31 10.30
N GLU A 75 -30.53 -17.32 10.92
CA GLU A 75 -31.79 -16.74 10.47
C GLU A 75 -31.65 -16.12 9.07
N TYR A 76 -30.59 -15.33 8.85
CA TYR A 76 -30.29 -14.79 7.52
C TYR A 76 -30.08 -15.90 6.48
N ARG A 77 -29.35 -16.96 6.85
CA ARG A 77 -29.12 -18.11 5.97
C ARG A 77 -30.43 -18.81 5.60
N GLY A 78 -31.31 -19.01 6.58
CA GLY A 78 -32.62 -19.62 6.37
C GLY A 78 -33.51 -18.80 5.43
N VAL A 79 -33.52 -17.48 5.56
CA VAL A 79 -34.35 -16.58 4.74
C VAL A 79 -33.78 -16.39 3.33
N SER A 80 -32.46 -16.28 3.18
CA SER A 80 -31.82 -15.94 1.90
C SER A 80 -31.75 -17.10 0.92
N GLY A 81 -31.65 -18.33 1.42
CA GLY A 81 -31.47 -19.52 0.58
C GLY A 81 -30.02 -19.75 0.14
N ILE A 82 -29.65 -21.01 -0.07
CA ILE A 82 -28.27 -21.45 -0.29
C ILE A 82 -27.62 -20.78 -1.51
N GLN A 83 -28.38 -20.59 -2.59
CA GLN A 83 -27.88 -20.02 -3.83
C GLN A 83 -27.48 -18.55 -3.69
N SER A 84 -28.28 -17.76 -2.94
CA SER A 84 -27.96 -16.36 -2.67
C SER A 84 -26.71 -16.24 -1.78
N ILE A 85 -26.62 -17.08 -0.76
CA ILE A 85 -25.48 -17.11 0.18
C ILE A 85 -24.19 -17.46 -0.55
N CYS A 86 -24.21 -18.50 -1.39
CA CYS A 86 -23.07 -18.86 -2.23
C CYS A 86 -22.68 -17.73 -3.18
N SER A 87 -23.63 -17.11 -3.88
CA SER A 87 -23.32 -15.98 -4.76
C SER A 87 -22.64 -14.83 -4.00
N THR A 88 -23.15 -14.48 -2.81
CA THR A 88 -22.56 -13.44 -1.96
C THR A 88 -21.14 -13.80 -1.52
N CYS A 89 -20.93 -15.01 -0.98
CA CYS A 89 -19.63 -15.44 -0.47
C CYS A 89 -18.57 -15.57 -1.58
N PHE A 90 -18.89 -16.22 -2.70
CA PHE A 90 -17.94 -16.42 -3.80
C PHE A 90 -17.59 -15.11 -4.49
N LYS A 91 -18.56 -14.21 -4.67
CA LYS A 91 -18.32 -12.86 -5.19
C LYS A 91 -17.41 -12.06 -4.26
N ALA A 92 -17.65 -12.10 -2.96
CA ALA A 92 -16.81 -11.42 -1.98
C ALA A 92 -15.41 -12.02 -1.88
N ALA A 93 -15.27 -13.33 -2.06
CA ALA A 93 -13.97 -14.02 -2.08
C ALA A 93 -13.14 -13.73 -3.35
N ARG A 94 -13.81 -13.46 -4.48
CA ARG A 94 -13.22 -13.32 -5.82
C ARG A 94 -12.47 -14.57 -6.26
N ILE A 95 -13.10 -15.73 -6.11
CA ILE A 95 -12.55 -17.02 -6.54
C ILE A 95 -12.84 -17.21 -8.03
N SER A 96 -11.78 -17.35 -8.85
CA SER A 96 -11.88 -17.59 -10.29
C SER A 96 -11.77 -19.07 -10.67
N ALA A 97 -11.15 -19.87 -9.79
CA ALA A 97 -10.95 -21.30 -9.97
C ALA A 97 -10.93 -21.99 -8.61
N ILE A 98 -11.50 -23.19 -8.52
CA ILE A 98 -11.50 -23.99 -7.30
C ILE A 98 -11.14 -25.45 -7.59
N LEU A 99 -10.34 -26.08 -6.74
CA LEU A 99 -10.06 -27.51 -6.80
C LEU A 99 -10.68 -28.20 -5.59
N ILE A 100 -11.62 -29.12 -5.85
CA ILE A 100 -12.48 -29.71 -4.83
C ILE A 100 -12.09 -31.16 -4.59
N ASP A 101 -11.71 -31.47 -3.35
CA ASP A 101 -11.63 -32.84 -2.84
C ASP A 101 -13.05 -33.39 -2.69
N ASP A 102 -13.40 -34.33 -3.56
CA ASP A 102 -14.72 -34.95 -3.61
C ASP A 102 -14.89 -36.14 -2.65
N GLY A 103 -13.82 -36.50 -1.94
CA GLY A 103 -13.74 -37.66 -1.06
C GLY A 103 -14.24 -37.42 0.36
N LEU A 104 -14.48 -36.17 0.75
CA LEU A 104 -15.12 -35.86 2.04
C LEU A 104 -16.63 -36.17 1.94
N GLU A 105 -17.11 -37.08 2.79
CA GLU A 105 -18.53 -37.40 2.86
C GLU A 105 -19.22 -36.46 3.86
N LEU A 106 -20.22 -35.75 3.36
CA LEU A 106 -21.07 -34.83 4.10
C LEU A 106 -22.51 -35.15 3.74
N ASP A 107 -23.42 -35.03 4.71
CA ASP A 107 -24.83 -35.26 4.42
C ASP A 107 -25.40 -34.13 3.55
N LYS A 108 -26.24 -34.50 2.58
CA LYS A 108 -26.87 -33.56 1.64
C LYS A 108 -25.89 -32.60 0.94
N LYS A 109 -24.66 -33.06 0.65
CA LYS A 109 -23.73 -32.30 -0.21
C LYS A 109 -24.28 -32.18 -1.63
N HIS A 110 -24.05 -31.02 -2.25
CA HIS A 110 -24.36 -30.78 -3.65
C HIS A 110 -23.46 -31.62 -4.57
N ASP A 111 -23.83 -31.75 -5.85
CA ASP A 111 -22.90 -32.28 -6.84
C ASP A 111 -21.73 -31.31 -7.04
N ILE A 112 -20.54 -31.82 -7.35
CA ILE A 112 -19.36 -30.96 -7.59
C ILE A 112 -19.62 -29.92 -8.70
N GLU A 113 -20.39 -30.29 -9.74
CA GLU A 113 -20.74 -29.41 -10.85
C GLU A 113 -21.57 -28.19 -10.42
N TRP A 114 -22.21 -28.26 -9.25
CA TRP A 114 -22.98 -27.16 -8.70
C TRP A 114 -22.16 -25.87 -8.53
N HIS A 115 -20.85 -26.02 -8.25
CA HIS A 115 -19.91 -24.90 -8.13
C HIS A 115 -19.76 -24.09 -9.43
N ARG A 116 -20.09 -24.65 -10.59
CA ARG A 116 -20.13 -23.92 -11.88
C ARG A 116 -21.01 -22.68 -11.84
N SER A 117 -22.00 -22.66 -10.94
CA SER A 117 -22.90 -21.51 -10.76
C SER A 117 -22.22 -20.31 -10.10
N PHE A 118 -21.07 -20.49 -9.45
CA PHE A 118 -20.43 -19.47 -8.60
C PHE A 118 -18.96 -19.21 -8.93
N THR A 119 -18.28 -20.10 -9.65
CA THR A 119 -16.90 -19.94 -10.09
C THR A 119 -16.75 -20.27 -11.59
N PRO A 120 -15.97 -19.50 -12.37
CA PRO A 120 -15.71 -19.76 -13.78
C PRO A 120 -15.14 -21.16 -14.06
N PHE A 121 -14.34 -21.67 -13.12
CA PHE A 121 -13.68 -22.96 -13.23
C PHE A 121 -13.78 -23.73 -11.91
N PHE A 122 -13.99 -25.05 -12.03
CA PHE A 122 -13.78 -25.99 -10.94
C PHE A 122 -13.05 -27.23 -11.47
N GLY A 123 -12.20 -27.80 -10.64
CA GLY A 123 -11.46 -29.02 -10.90
C GLY A 123 -11.66 -30.01 -9.76
N ARG A 124 -11.50 -31.28 -10.08
CA ARG A 124 -11.72 -32.38 -9.12
C ARG A 124 -10.40 -32.90 -8.58
N ILE A 125 -10.31 -33.06 -7.27
CA ILE A 125 -9.20 -33.71 -6.55
C ILE A 125 -9.74 -35.01 -5.97
N LEU A 126 -9.02 -36.11 -6.19
CA LEU A 126 -9.49 -37.44 -5.82
C LEU A 126 -8.79 -37.94 -4.55
N ARG A 127 -9.55 -38.17 -3.47
CA ARG A 127 -9.03 -38.75 -2.21
C ARG A 127 -8.81 -40.25 -2.33
N ILE A 128 -7.54 -40.67 -2.29
CA ILE A 128 -7.14 -42.05 -2.62
C ILE A 128 -7.64 -43.07 -1.59
N GLU A 129 -7.65 -42.73 -0.31
CA GLU A 129 -8.11 -43.62 0.75
C GLU A 129 -9.62 -43.88 0.62
N ARG A 130 -10.39 -42.87 0.23
CA ARG A 130 -11.84 -43.02 0.03
C ARG A 130 -12.15 -43.87 -1.19
N VAL A 131 -11.38 -43.75 -2.27
CA VAL A 131 -11.50 -44.63 -3.45
C VAL A 131 -11.24 -46.08 -3.05
N ALA A 132 -10.16 -46.32 -2.29
CA ALA A 132 -9.83 -47.66 -1.80
C ALA A 132 -10.93 -48.23 -0.88
N GLU A 133 -11.43 -47.44 0.07
CA GLU A 133 -12.54 -47.84 0.96
C GLU A 133 -13.80 -48.20 0.15
N LYS A 134 -14.20 -47.38 -0.83
CA LYS A 134 -15.37 -47.65 -1.68
C LYS A 134 -15.24 -48.91 -2.53
N ILE A 135 -14.03 -49.26 -2.98
CA ILE A 135 -13.79 -50.51 -3.70
C ILE A 135 -13.98 -51.70 -2.77
N LEU A 136 -13.42 -51.63 -1.56
CA LEU A 136 -13.54 -52.72 -0.58
C LEU A 136 -14.96 -52.86 0.01
N GLU A 137 -15.77 -51.81 -0.06
CA GLU A 137 -17.20 -51.88 0.29
C GLU A 137 -18.03 -52.65 -0.74
N GLN A 138 -17.57 -52.76 -1.99
CA GLN A 138 -18.24 -53.53 -3.04
C GLN A 138 -18.05 -55.04 -2.83
N ASP A 139 -19.11 -55.80 -3.11
CA ASP A 139 -19.05 -57.25 -3.03
C ASP A 139 -18.35 -57.82 -4.28
N LEU A 140 -17.34 -58.67 -4.07
CA LEU A 140 -16.66 -59.35 -5.16
C LEU A 140 -17.55 -60.51 -5.65
N HIS A 141 -17.82 -60.57 -6.96
CA HIS A 141 -18.76 -61.55 -7.52
C HIS A 141 -18.33 -63.03 -7.35
N ASP A 142 -17.05 -63.31 -7.02
CA ASP A 142 -16.55 -64.64 -6.66
C ASP A 142 -15.29 -64.53 -5.77
N GLY A 143 -15.45 -64.57 -4.43
CA GLY A 143 -14.33 -64.72 -3.47
C GLY A 143 -14.06 -63.53 -2.55
N SER A 144 -13.02 -63.64 -1.72
CA SER A 144 -12.54 -62.56 -0.86
C SER A 144 -11.48 -61.70 -1.57
N TRP A 145 -11.49 -60.39 -1.33
CA TRP A 145 -10.44 -59.48 -1.80
C TRP A 145 -9.03 -59.98 -1.45
N THR A 146 -8.17 -60.08 -2.47
CA THR A 146 -6.71 -60.25 -2.34
C THR A 146 -6.00 -58.96 -2.72
N VAL A 147 -4.75 -58.77 -2.30
CA VAL A 147 -3.97 -57.57 -2.64
C VAL A 147 -3.85 -57.39 -4.15
N ASP A 148 -3.68 -58.46 -4.93
CA ASP A 148 -3.58 -58.34 -6.40
C ASP A 148 -4.92 -57.93 -7.03
N SER A 149 -6.04 -58.54 -6.63
CA SER A 149 -7.38 -58.16 -7.14
C SER A 149 -7.74 -56.72 -6.76
N PHE A 150 -7.47 -56.33 -5.51
CA PHE A 150 -7.67 -54.98 -5.01
C PHE A 150 -6.77 -53.97 -5.75
N THR A 151 -5.47 -54.27 -5.92
CA THR A 151 -4.53 -53.38 -6.61
C THR A 151 -4.94 -53.17 -8.05
N ASN A 152 -5.35 -54.24 -8.75
CA ASN A 152 -5.80 -54.14 -10.13
C ASN A 152 -7.02 -53.21 -10.25
N GLU A 153 -8.03 -53.40 -9.40
CA GLU A 153 -9.23 -52.57 -9.42
C GLU A 153 -8.93 -51.11 -9.01
N PHE A 154 -8.15 -50.93 -7.94
CA PHE A 154 -7.77 -49.61 -7.44
C PHE A 154 -6.96 -48.81 -8.48
N VAL A 155 -5.90 -49.41 -9.04
CA VAL A 155 -5.07 -48.76 -10.07
C VAL A 155 -5.88 -48.54 -11.36
N SER A 156 -6.72 -49.49 -11.76
CA SER A 156 -7.63 -49.33 -12.90
C SER A 156 -8.56 -48.14 -12.69
N LYS A 157 -9.16 -48.02 -11.50
CA LYS A 157 -10.04 -46.91 -11.15
C LYS A 157 -9.31 -45.57 -11.21
N LEU A 158 -8.13 -45.45 -10.60
CA LEU A 158 -7.32 -44.22 -10.66
C LEU A 158 -6.97 -43.85 -12.09
N LYS A 159 -6.54 -44.80 -12.92
CA LYS A 159 -6.23 -44.58 -14.34
C LYS A 159 -7.46 -44.12 -15.13
N SER A 160 -8.63 -44.71 -14.86
CA SER A 160 -9.87 -44.40 -15.60
C SER A 160 -10.31 -42.95 -15.43
N VAL A 161 -10.05 -42.35 -14.27
CA VAL A 161 -10.44 -40.96 -13.96
C VAL A 161 -9.28 -39.97 -14.08
N ALA A 162 -8.07 -40.42 -14.44
CA ALA A 162 -6.89 -39.57 -14.45
C ALA A 162 -6.99 -38.35 -15.39
N GLY A 163 -7.79 -38.46 -16.46
CA GLY A 163 -8.07 -37.34 -17.38
C GLY A 163 -9.16 -36.38 -16.91
N GLU A 164 -9.87 -36.71 -15.82
CA GLU A 164 -11.00 -35.93 -15.27
C GLU A 164 -10.63 -35.20 -13.97
N ILE A 165 -9.42 -35.42 -13.45
CA ILE A 165 -8.96 -34.89 -12.17
C ILE A 165 -7.72 -34.01 -12.35
N PHE A 166 -7.51 -33.10 -11.42
CA PHE A 166 -6.36 -32.19 -11.38
C PHE A 166 -5.28 -32.63 -10.39
N GLY A 167 -5.59 -33.62 -9.54
CA GLY A 167 -4.66 -34.14 -8.56
C GLY A 167 -5.27 -35.23 -7.71
N LEU A 168 -4.40 -35.93 -6.99
CA LEU A 168 -4.77 -36.88 -5.95
C LEU A 168 -4.63 -36.22 -4.58
N LYS A 169 -5.34 -36.74 -3.58
CA LYS A 169 -5.23 -36.34 -2.19
C LYS A 169 -5.02 -37.56 -1.32
N SER A 170 -4.06 -37.48 -0.40
CA SER A 170 -3.88 -38.46 0.67
C SER A 170 -4.18 -37.84 2.04
N ILE A 171 -4.84 -38.65 2.86
CA ILE A 171 -5.11 -38.40 4.28
C ILE A 171 -4.35 -39.38 5.18
N ALA A 172 -3.21 -39.92 4.72
CA ALA A 172 -2.38 -40.86 5.48
C ALA A 172 -2.05 -40.38 6.91
N ALA A 173 -1.87 -39.06 7.10
CA ALA A 173 -1.67 -38.45 8.41
C ALA A 173 -2.78 -38.78 9.41
N TYR A 174 -4.06 -38.73 9.00
CA TYR A 174 -5.22 -39.08 9.84
C TYR A 174 -5.32 -40.56 10.17
N ARG A 175 -4.65 -41.42 9.41
CA ARG A 175 -4.81 -42.86 9.49
C ARG A 175 -3.64 -43.48 10.23
N SER A 176 -2.47 -43.44 9.61
CA SER A 176 -1.32 -44.21 10.06
C SER A 176 -0.02 -43.40 10.13
N GLY A 177 -0.07 -42.10 9.81
CA GLY A 177 1.08 -41.21 9.84
C GLY A 177 1.84 -41.11 8.52
N LEU A 178 2.71 -40.11 8.45
CA LEU A 178 3.48 -39.74 7.24
C LEU A 178 4.79 -40.50 7.07
N GLU A 179 5.15 -41.40 7.98
CA GLU A 179 6.37 -42.23 7.87
C GLU A 179 6.16 -43.39 6.90
N ILE A 180 5.94 -43.08 5.62
CA ILE A 180 5.59 -44.06 4.59
C ILE A 180 6.75 -45.04 4.35
N ASN A 181 6.50 -46.34 4.53
CA ASN A 181 7.45 -47.39 4.23
C ASN A 181 7.55 -47.62 2.71
N THR A 182 8.58 -47.05 2.08
CA THR A 182 8.84 -47.20 0.64
C THR A 182 9.19 -48.61 0.19
N ASN A 183 9.45 -49.53 1.12
CA ASN A 183 9.77 -50.94 0.88
C ASN A 183 8.65 -51.90 1.30
N VAL A 184 7.43 -51.41 1.54
CA VAL A 184 6.30 -52.26 1.92
C VAL A 184 6.10 -53.39 0.91
N THR A 185 6.10 -54.63 1.39
CA THR A 185 5.99 -55.80 0.51
C THR A 185 4.52 -56.10 0.20
N LYS A 186 4.25 -56.79 -0.91
CA LYS A 186 2.90 -57.30 -1.20
C LYS A 186 2.34 -58.15 -0.08
N LYS A 187 3.19 -58.91 0.63
CA LYS A 187 2.78 -59.75 1.77
C LYS A 187 2.29 -58.90 2.94
N ASP A 188 3.00 -57.80 3.24
CA ASP A 188 2.61 -56.88 4.32
C ASP A 188 1.28 -56.18 3.99
N ALA A 189 1.10 -55.78 2.73
CA ALA A 189 -0.13 -55.18 2.24
C ALA A 189 -1.31 -56.17 2.23
N GLU A 190 -1.09 -57.43 1.84
CA GLU A 190 -2.08 -58.52 1.91
C GLU A 190 -2.55 -58.76 3.34
N GLU A 191 -1.65 -58.80 4.31
CA GLU A 191 -2.00 -58.93 5.72
C GLU A 191 -2.78 -57.70 6.22
N GLY A 192 -2.34 -56.50 5.85
CA GLY A 192 -3.06 -55.26 6.17
C GLY A 192 -4.48 -55.23 5.58
N LEU A 193 -4.65 -55.71 4.35
CA LEU A 193 -5.96 -55.86 3.70
C LEU A 193 -6.86 -56.81 4.46
N ARG A 194 -6.36 -57.99 4.87
CA ARG A 194 -7.14 -58.94 5.66
C ARG A 194 -7.64 -58.34 6.97
N GLN A 195 -6.78 -57.60 7.68
CA GLN A 195 -7.16 -56.93 8.92
C GLN A 195 -8.26 -55.89 8.71
N VAL A 196 -8.19 -55.11 7.63
CA VAL A 196 -9.23 -54.15 7.27
C VAL A 196 -10.56 -54.85 6.95
N LEU A 197 -10.53 -55.96 6.21
CA LEU A 197 -11.74 -56.72 5.89
C LEU A 197 -12.37 -57.36 7.12
N ILE A 198 -11.57 -57.84 8.07
CA ILE A 198 -12.03 -58.42 9.35
C ILE A 198 -12.71 -57.35 10.23
N ALA A 199 -12.24 -56.09 10.18
CA ALA A 199 -12.84 -55.00 10.94
C ALA A 199 -14.30 -54.68 10.53
N GLY A 200 -14.72 -55.12 9.34
CA GLY A 200 -16.10 -55.04 8.87
C GLY A 200 -16.45 -53.73 8.13
N LYS A 201 -17.75 -53.56 7.84
CA LYS A 201 -18.30 -52.39 7.15
C LYS A 201 -18.90 -51.39 8.17
N PRO A 202 -18.87 -50.06 7.93
CA PRO A 202 -18.25 -49.39 6.79
C PRO A 202 -16.72 -49.53 6.83
N VAL A 203 -16.11 -49.69 5.66
CA VAL A 203 -14.68 -49.97 5.59
C VAL A 203 -13.91 -48.71 5.96
N ARG A 204 -13.03 -48.82 6.95
CA ARG A 204 -12.11 -47.74 7.35
C ARG A 204 -10.67 -48.25 7.27
N ILE A 205 -9.91 -47.77 6.29
CA ILE A 205 -8.52 -48.18 6.14
C ILE A 205 -7.66 -47.39 7.14
N ALA A 206 -7.09 -48.09 8.12
CA ALA A 206 -6.16 -47.53 9.12
C ALA A 206 -4.87 -48.36 9.28
N ASN A 207 -4.79 -49.54 8.65
CA ASN A 207 -3.58 -50.36 8.72
C ASN A 207 -2.42 -49.69 7.96
N LYS A 208 -1.28 -49.51 8.65
CA LYS A 208 -0.09 -48.83 8.13
C LYS A 208 0.43 -49.40 6.83
N ASN A 209 0.57 -50.72 6.74
CA ASN A 209 1.13 -51.37 5.56
C ASN A 209 0.21 -51.19 4.35
N LEU A 210 -1.10 -51.28 4.55
CA LEU A 210 -2.05 -51.07 3.45
C LEU A 210 -2.10 -49.59 3.02
N ILE A 211 -2.08 -48.64 3.96
CA ILE A 211 -2.02 -47.20 3.64
C ILE A 211 -0.76 -46.88 2.85
N ASP A 212 0.42 -47.34 3.31
CA ASP A 212 1.68 -47.12 2.61
C ASP A 212 1.65 -47.70 1.22
N TYR A 213 1.12 -48.92 1.08
CA TYR A 213 0.99 -49.59 -0.20
C TYR A 213 0.09 -48.80 -1.16
N ILE A 214 -1.10 -48.39 -0.73
CA ILE A 214 -2.04 -47.57 -1.51
C ILE A 214 -1.41 -46.23 -1.91
N PHE A 215 -0.71 -45.57 -0.96
CA PHE A 215 -0.03 -44.31 -1.20
C PHE A 215 1.03 -44.44 -2.31
N LEU A 216 1.86 -45.47 -2.24
CA LEU A 216 2.91 -45.71 -3.25
C LEU A 216 2.31 -46.10 -4.62
N GLN A 217 1.29 -46.97 -4.66
CA GLN A 217 0.58 -47.28 -5.90
C GLN A 217 -0.04 -46.02 -6.54
N SER A 218 -0.59 -45.13 -5.71
CA SER A 218 -1.17 -43.86 -6.17
C SER A 218 -0.11 -42.90 -6.71
N LEU A 219 1.07 -42.82 -6.09
CA LEU A 219 2.19 -42.01 -6.61
C LEU A 219 2.67 -42.50 -7.98
N GLU A 220 2.69 -43.82 -8.20
CA GLU A 220 3.05 -44.37 -9.53
C GLU A 220 2.07 -43.95 -10.62
N VAL A 221 0.77 -44.00 -10.30
CA VAL A 221 -0.26 -43.51 -11.22
C VAL A 221 -0.12 -42.00 -11.41
N ALA A 222 0.07 -41.24 -10.33
CA ALA A 222 0.25 -39.79 -10.38
C ALA A 222 1.40 -39.40 -11.31
N GLN A 223 2.56 -40.05 -11.20
CA GLN A 223 3.71 -39.79 -12.09
C GLN A 223 3.43 -40.18 -13.54
N SER A 224 2.67 -41.26 -13.78
CA SER A 224 2.36 -41.74 -15.13
C SER A 224 1.44 -40.79 -15.90
N TYR A 225 0.57 -40.06 -15.19
CA TYR A 225 -0.38 -39.10 -15.76
C TYR A 225 -0.01 -37.64 -15.47
N ASP A 226 1.16 -37.42 -14.86
CA ASP A 226 1.64 -36.11 -14.42
C ASP A 226 0.62 -35.35 -13.55
N LEU A 227 0.05 -36.05 -12.58
CA LEU A 227 -0.84 -35.49 -11.57
C LEU A 227 -0.06 -35.17 -10.30
N PRO A 228 -0.34 -34.04 -9.63
CA PRO A 228 0.18 -33.77 -8.31
C PRO A 228 -0.55 -34.57 -7.22
N MET A 229 0.12 -34.77 -6.09
CA MET A 229 -0.43 -35.35 -4.86
C MET A 229 -0.49 -34.28 -3.76
N GLN A 230 -1.70 -33.99 -3.29
CA GLN A 230 -1.92 -33.23 -2.07
C GLN A 230 -1.78 -34.15 -0.86
N ILE A 231 -1.03 -33.74 0.16
CA ILE A 231 -0.85 -34.50 1.39
C ILE A 231 -1.33 -33.64 2.56
N HIS A 232 -2.28 -34.16 3.34
CA HIS A 232 -2.69 -33.50 4.58
C HIS A 232 -1.58 -33.61 5.63
N THR A 233 -1.10 -32.47 6.17
CA THR A 233 -0.01 -32.44 7.16
C THR A 233 -0.26 -31.49 8.35
N GLY A 234 -1.26 -30.62 8.27
CA GLY A 234 -1.65 -29.75 9.39
C GLY A 234 -2.63 -30.39 10.36
N PHE A 235 -3.14 -29.60 11.30
CA PHE A 235 -4.20 -30.02 12.21
C PHE A 235 -5.53 -30.24 11.50
N GLY A 236 -6.45 -30.89 12.21
CA GLY A 236 -7.82 -31.04 11.75
C GLY A 236 -8.69 -31.80 12.75
N ASP A 237 -9.54 -32.71 12.25
CA ASP A 237 -10.48 -33.51 13.05
C ASP A 237 -9.78 -34.30 14.19
N LYS A 238 -10.55 -34.69 15.21
CA LYS A 238 -10.10 -35.28 16.47
C LYS A 238 -9.38 -36.63 16.32
N ASP A 239 -9.50 -37.28 15.18
CA ASP A 239 -8.90 -38.59 14.89
C ASP A 239 -7.44 -38.49 14.41
N LEU A 240 -6.94 -37.27 14.16
CA LEU A 240 -5.56 -37.01 13.81
C LEU A 240 -4.63 -37.05 15.02
N ASP A 241 -3.64 -37.95 15.00
CA ASP A 241 -2.47 -37.83 15.89
C ASP A 241 -1.46 -36.87 15.28
N MET A 242 -1.45 -35.63 15.79
CA MET A 242 -0.55 -34.57 15.34
C MET A 242 0.94 -34.94 15.38
N ARG A 243 1.36 -35.90 16.22
CA ARG A 243 2.77 -36.33 16.25
C ARG A 243 3.17 -37.03 14.96
N LEU A 244 2.23 -37.73 14.33
CA LEU A 244 2.44 -38.53 13.13
C LEU A 244 2.27 -37.71 11.84
N SER A 245 1.86 -36.44 11.94
CA SER A 245 1.66 -35.53 10.80
C SER A 245 2.90 -34.68 10.47
N ASN A 246 4.02 -34.85 11.18
CA ASN A 246 5.24 -34.12 10.87
C ASN A 246 5.73 -34.42 9.43
N PRO A 247 5.84 -33.42 8.56
CA PRO A 247 6.15 -33.63 7.16
C PRO A 247 7.57 -34.19 6.93
N LEU A 248 8.51 -34.07 7.88
CA LEU A 248 9.86 -34.66 7.76
C LEU A 248 9.84 -36.18 7.61
N HIS A 249 8.77 -36.85 8.05
CA HIS A 249 8.60 -38.28 7.86
C HIS A 249 8.51 -38.68 6.38
N LEU A 250 8.17 -37.74 5.48
CA LEU A 250 8.10 -37.98 4.04
C LEU A 250 9.47 -38.09 3.36
N ARG A 251 10.59 -37.80 4.04
CA ARG A 251 11.93 -37.84 3.44
C ARG A 251 12.25 -39.15 2.73
N ALA A 252 11.85 -40.28 3.32
CA ALA A 252 12.04 -41.59 2.69
C ALA A 252 11.36 -41.67 1.31
N VAL A 253 10.18 -41.07 1.13
CA VAL A 253 9.49 -40.98 -0.17
C VAL A 253 10.19 -39.99 -1.10
N LEU A 254 10.54 -38.81 -0.58
CA LEU A 254 11.12 -37.71 -1.37
C LEU A 254 12.52 -38.05 -1.92
N GLU A 255 13.31 -38.81 -1.16
CA GLU A 255 14.67 -39.24 -1.51
C GLU A 255 14.68 -40.54 -2.34
N HIS A 256 13.54 -41.25 -2.41
CA HIS A 256 13.45 -42.49 -3.18
C HIS A 256 13.45 -42.20 -4.68
N LYS A 257 14.40 -42.80 -5.42
CA LYS A 257 14.61 -42.56 -6.86
C LYS A 257 13.33 -42.67 -7.69
N LYS A 258 12.48 -43.66 -7.40
CA LYS A 258 11.21 -43.89 -8.12
C LYS A 258 10.26 -42.69 -8.04
N TYR A 259 10.17 -42.06 -6.87
CA TYR A 259 9.17 -41.03 -6.57
C TYR A 259 9.72 -39.61 -6.58
N SER A 260 11.02 -39.44 -6.82
CA SER A 260 11.71 -38.14 -6.90
C SER A 260 11.10 -37.12 -7.87
N LYS A 261 10.29 -37.56 -8.84
CA LYS A 261 9.58 -36.70 -9.81
C LYS A 261 8.11 -36.45 -9.46
N SER A 262 7.60 -37.00 -8.36
CA SER A 262 6.21 -36.82 -7.94
C SER A 262 6.00 -35.42 -7.42
N ARG A 263 5.11 -34.65 -8.05
CA ARG A 263 4.76 -33.29 -7.61
C ARG A 263 3.88 -33.40 -6.37
N ILE A 264 4.34 -32.83 -5.26
CA ILE A 264 3.69 -32.94 -3.94
C ILE A 264 3.40 -31.55 -3.41
N VAL A 265 2.21 -31.36 -2.83
CA VAL A 265 1.90 -30.18 -2.02
C VAL A 265 1.50 -30.61 -0.61
N LEU A 266 2.12 -29.99 0.40
CA LEU A 266 1.81 -30.19 1.81
C LEU A 266 0.75 -29.17 2.23
N LEU A 267 -0.40 -29.64 2.70
CA LEU A 267 -1.53 -28.77 2.99
C LEU A 267 -1.53 -28.23 4.42
N HIS A 268 -2.26 -27.14 4.60
CA HIS A 268 -2.60 -26.59 5.90
C HIS A 268 -1.46 -26.03 6.74
N ALA A 269 -0.53 -25.40 6.03
CA ALA A 269 0.74 -24.88 6.53
C ALA A 269 1.57 -25.93 7.27
N SER A 270 1.21 -27.22 7.15
CA SER A 270 1.68 -28.29 8.03
C SER A 270 1.62 -27.94 9.52
N TYR A 271 0.73 -27.04 9.96
CA TYR A 271 0.77 -26.49 11.32
C TYR A 271 0.63 -27.63 12.37
N PRO A 272 1.49 -27.69 13.41
CA PRO A 272 2.47 -26.68 13.84
C PRO A 272 3.88 -26.81 13.23
N PHE A 273 4.09 -27.71 12.27
CA PHE A 273 5.38 -28.01 11.64
C PHE A 273 5.66 -27.16 10.38
N SER A 274 5.27 -25.88 10.41
CA SER A 274 5.41 -24.99 9.24
C SER A 274 6.87 -24.78 8.85
N ARG A 275 7.79 -24.77 9.82
CA ARG A 275 9.24 -24.63 9.59
C ARG A 275 9.83 -25.87 8.91
N GLU A 276 9.43 -27.05 9.34
CA GLU A 276 9.83 -28.31 8.73
C GLU A 276 9.34 -28.41 7.28
N ALA A 277 8.10 -28.01 7.03
CA ALA A 277 7.55 -27.96 5.68
C ALA A 277 8.31 -26.96 4.79
N SER A 278 8.61 -25.77 5.33
CA SER A 278 9.43 -24.73 4.70
C SER A 278 10.80 -25.25 4.29
N TYR A 279 11.47 -25.98 5.19
CA TYR A 279 12.73 -26.67 4.90
C TYR A 279 12.58 -27.68 3.75
N LEU A 280 11.56 -28.55 3.77
CA LEU A 280 11.39 -29.54 2.71
C LEU A 280 11.15 -28.89 1.34
N ALA A 281 10.38 -27.80 1.27
CA ALA A 281 10.13 -27.09 0.02
C ALA A 281 11.38 -26.38 -0.53
N SER A 282 12.30 -25.96 0.35
CA SER A 282 13.57 -25.35 -0.04
C SER A 282 14.57 -26.36 -0.60
N VAL A 283 14.61 -27.58 -0.03
CA VAL A 283 15.58 -28.62 -0.44
C VAL A 283 15.07 -29.57 -1.53
N TYR A 284 13.76 -29.85 -1.62
CA TYR A 284 13.20 -30.78 -2.60
C TYR A 284 12.43 -30.04 -3.69
N SER A 285 12.90 -30.15 -4.94
CA SER A 285 12.31 -29.49 -6.11
C SER A 285 10.82 -29.80 -6.29
N GLN A 286 10.40 -31.01 -5.89
CA GLN A 286 9.06 -31.52 -6.10
C GLN A 286 8.06 -31.19 -4.97
N VAL A 287 8.49 -30.52 -3.89
CA VAL A 287 7.64 -30.15 -2.74
C VAL A 287 7.19 -28.70 -2.85
N TYR A 288 5.87 -28.51 -2.70
CA TYR A 288 5.14 -27.24 -2.64
C TYR A 288 4.36 -27.16 -1.33
N LEU A 289 3.94 -25.96 -0.95
CA LEU A 289 3.26 -25.68 0.30
C LEU A 289 1.93 -24.98 0.06
N ASP A 290 0.96 -25.29 0.89
CA ASP A 290 -0.32 -24.62 0.97
C ASP A 290 -0.61 -24.24 2.44
N PHE A 291 -1.37 -23.17 2.68
CA PHE A 291 -1.71 -22.69 4.02
C PHE A 291 -3.21 -22.68 4.37
N GLY A 292 -4.07 -23.31 3.57
CA GLY A 292 -5.52 -23.38 3.84
C GLY A 292 -5.83 -24.03 5.19
N LEU A 293 -7.04 -23.91 5.73
CA LEU A 293 -7.42 -24.36 7.10
C LEU A 293 -6.75 -23.58 8.25
N ALA A 294 -5.41 -23.50 8.28
CA ALA A 294 -4.69 -22.69 9.27
C ALA A 294 -5.20 -21.23 9.26
N ILE A 295 -5.52 -20.74 8.07
CA ILE A 295 -6.32 -19.54 7.83
C ILE A 295 -7.73 -19.99 7.39
N PRO A 296 -8.82 -19.62 8.09
CA PRO A 296 -8.94 -18.58 9.11
C PRO A 296 -9.01 -19.14 10.55
N LYS A 297 -8.56 -20.37 10.83
CA LYS A 297 -8.81 -21.01 12.13
C LYS A 297 -7.90 -20.51 13.26
N LEU A 298 -6.64 -20.19 12.98
CA LEU A 298 -5.71 -19.71 14.01
C LEU A 298 -6.03 -18.28 14.50
N SER A 299 -5.36 -17.83 15.57
CA SER A 299 -5.36 -16.42 15.96
C SER A 299 -4.71 -15.56 14.85
N VAL A 300 -4.92 -14.24 14.83
CA VAL A 300 -4.29 -13.37 13.82
C VAL A 300 -2.77 -13.56 13.82
N HIS A 301 -2.16 -13.58 15.01
CA HIS A 301 -0.74 -13.86 15.16
C HIS A 301 -0.36 -15.26 14.66
N GLY A 302 -1.13 -16.30 15.00
CA GLY A 302 -0.86 -17.67 14.56
C GLY A 302 -0.94 -17.82 13.03
N MET A 303 -1.93 -17.18 12.39
CA MET A 303 -2.06 -17.15 10.92
C MET A 303 -0.87 -16.46 10.27
N THR A 304 -0.48 -15.27 10.76
CA THR A 304 0.69 -14.54 10.25
C THR A 304 1.99 -15.32 10.48
N SER A 305 2.16 -15.92 11.66
CA SER A 305 3.35 -16.69 12.01
C SER A 305 3.50 -17.92 11.11
N ALA A 306 2.43 -18.69 10.91
CA ALA A 306 2.48 -19.88 10.05
C ALA A 306 2.92 -19.53 8.63
N VAL A 307 2.38 -18.45 8.03
CA VAL A 307 2.78 -18.02 6.68
C VAL A 307 4.22 -17.48 6.65
N LYS A 308 4.65 -16.73 7.67
CA LYS A 308 6.06 -16.30 7.78
C LYS A 308 7.01 -17.49 7.84
N GLU A 309 6.69 -18.50 8.65
CA GLU A 309 7.49 -19.73 8.78
C GLU A 309 7.53 -20.52 7.45
N LEU A 310 6.42 -20.58 6.71
CA LEU A 310 6.44 -21.17 5.36
C LEU A 310 7.38 -20.41 4.41
N LEU A 311 7.42 -19.08 4.47
CA LEU A 311 8.27 -18.25 3.62
C LEU A 311 9.72 -18.09 4.13
N GLU A 312 10.04 -18.61 5.31
CA GLU A 312 11.36 -18.47 5.92
C GLU A 312 12.47 -19.16 5.11
N LEU A 313 12.18 -20.33 4.54
CA LEU A 313 13.10 -21.07 3.67
C LEU A 313 12.49 -21.42 2.31
N ALA A 314 11.16 -21.59 2.21
CA ALA A 314 10.55 -22.01 0.96
C ALA A 314 10.59 -20.88 -0.09
N PRO A 315 10.92 -21.20 -1.36
CA PRO A 315 10.73 -20.27 -2.45
C PRO A 315 9.27 -19.78 -2.56
N ILE A 316 9.07 -18.47 -2.75
CA ILE A 316 7.73 -17.85 -2.88
C ILE A 316 6.88 -18.54 -3.97
N ASN A 317 7.51 -18.94 -5.08
CA ASN A 317 6.85 -19.63 -6.20
C ASN A 317 6.43 -21.09 -5.89
N LYS A 318 6.63 -21.55 -4.66
CA LYS A 318 6.20 -22.86 -4.16
C LYS A 318 5.14 -22.78 -3.07
N VAL A 319 4.74 -21.59 -2.63
CA VAL A 319 3.70 -21.39 -1.61
C VAL A 319 2.41 -20.98 -2.29
N MET A 320 1.31 -21.67 -1.99
CA MET A 320 0.02 -21.51 -2.66
C MET A 320 -1.10 -21.21 -1.66
N PHE A 321 -2.13 -20.53 -2.17
CA PHE A 321 -3.36 -20.28 -1.46
C PHE A 321 -4.37 -21.42 -1.65
N SER A 322 -5.05 -21.77 -0.57
CA SER A 322 -6.36 -22.41 -0.59
C SER A 322 -7.18 -21.96 0.61
N THR A 323 -8.50 -22.15 0.54
CA THR A 323 -9.39 -21.84 1.67
C THR A 323 -9.53 -23.00 2.64
N ASP A 324 -9.36 -24.24 2.16
CA ASP A 324 -9.91 -25.45 2.78
C ASP A 324 -11.41 -25.30 3.13
N GLY A 325 -12.14 -24.55 2.30
CA GLY A 325 -13.57 -24.31 2.48
C GLY A 325 -14.33 -25.63 2.44
N TYR A 326 -15.23 -25.86 3.39
CA TYR A 326 -16.00 -27.10 3.47
C TYR A 326 -17.38 -26.85 4.04
N ALA A 327 -18.36 -27.59 3.53
CA ALA A 327 -19.79 -27.59 3.90
C ALA A 327 -20.53 -26.26 3.70
N PHE A 328 -19.94 -25.12 4.04
CA PHE A 328 -20.61 -23.83 4.10
C PHE A 328 -19.88 -22.81 3.23
N PRO A 329 -20.57 -22.07 2.34
CA PRO A 329 -19.95 -21.05 1.49
C PRO A 329 -19.19 -19.96 2.27
N GLU A 330 -19.60 -19.72 3.51
CA GLU A 330 -18.94 -18.81 4.43
C GLU A 330 -17.48 -19.19 4.71
N THR A 331 -17.15 -20.48 4.72
CA THR A 331 -15.77 -20.94 4.97
C THR A 331 -14.80 -20.51 3.87
N PHE A 332 -15.25 -20.55 2.61
CA PHE A 332 -14.50 -20.07 1.44
C PHE A 332 -14.26 -18.56 1.52
N TYR A 333 -15.31 -17.80 1.86
CA TYR A 333 -15.21 -16.35 2.06
C TYR A 333 -14.23 -16.00 3.19
N LEU A 334 -14.35 -16.66 4.34
CA LEU A 334 -13.50 -16.38 5.49
C LEU A 334 -12.03 -16.73 5.21
N GLY A 335 -11.77 -17.87 4.56
CA GLY A 335 -10.44 -18.25 4.09
C GLY A 335 -9.87 -17.16 3.18
N ALA A 336 -10.58 -16.80 2.12
CA ALA A 336 -10.16 -15.75 1.18
C ALA A 336 -9.91 -14.39 1.85
N LYS A 337 -10.86 -13.90 2.66
CA LYS A 337 -10.74 -12.60 3.37
C LYS A 337 -9.49 -12.58 4.25
N LYS A 338 -9.32 -13.61 5.09
CA LYS A 338 -8.20 -13.65 6.05
C LYS A 338 -6.87 -13.91 5.39
N SER A 339 -6.82 -14.70 4.31
CA SER A 339 -5.58 -14.86 3.56
C SER A 339 -5.14 -13.55 2.92
N ARG A 340 -6.05 -12.72 2.40
CA ARG A 340 -5.69 -11.37 1.92
C ARG A 340 -5.10 -10.50 3.03
N GLU A 341 -5.76 -10.44 4.18
CA GLU A 341 -5.24 -9.69 5.35
C GLU A 341 -3.84 -10.19 5.77
N VAL A 342 -3.65 -11.51 5.85
CA VAL A 342 -2.41 -12.14 6.30
C VAL A 342 -1.29 -11.98 5.27
N ILE A 343 -1.53 -12.27 3.99
CA ILE A 343 -0.52 -12.13 2.93
C ILE A 343 -0.10 -10.67 2.79
N PHE A 344 -1.04 -9.72 2.85
CA PHE A 344 -0.67 -8.31 2.89
C PHE A 344 0.26 -8.00 4.07
N SER A 345 -0.07 -8.47 5.27
CA SER A 345 0.76 -8.23 6.45
C SER A 345 2.15 -8.86 6.33
N VAL A 346 2.24 -10.10 5.84
CA VAL A 346 3.52 -10.83 5.71
C VAL A 346 4.40 -10.18 4.66
N LEU A 347 3.87 -9.89 3.48
CA LEU A 347 4.63 -9.26 2.39
C LEU A 347 4.96 -7.80 2.70
N ARG A 348 4.10 -7.09 3.44
CA ARG A 348 4.42 -5.77 3.98
C ARG A 348 5.64 -5.83 4.87
N ASP A 349 5.65 -6.75 5.83
CA ASP A 349 6.75 -6.86 6.78
C ASP A 349 8.04 -7.21 6.05
N ALA A 350 8.00 -8.15 5.10
CA ALA A 350 9.14 -8.45 4.22
C ALA A 350 9.63 -7.22 3.43
N CYS A 351 8.74 -6.35 2.97
CA CYS A 351 9.13 -5.09 2.37
C CYS A 351 9.82 -4.15 3.37
N ILE A 352 9.24 -3.97 4.55
CA ILE A 352 9.78 -3.08 5.60
C ILE A 352 11.17 -3.53 6.05
N ASP A 353 11.36 -4.84 6.19
CA ASP A 353 12.62 -5.46 6.61
C ASP A 353 13.69 -5.44 5.50
N GLY A 354 13.29 -5.18 4.24
CA GLY A 354 14.17 -5.08 3.09
C GLY A 354 14.39 -6.40 2.34
N ASP A 355 13.66 -7.45 2.69
CA ASP A 355 13.71 -8.76 2.03
C ASP A 355 13.10 -8.73 0.62
N LEU A 356 12.10 -7.87 0.39
CA LEU A 356 11.43 -7.67 -0.89
C LEU A 356 11.25 -6.19 -1.23
N SER A 357 11.49 -5.81 -2.47
CA SER A 357 10.94 -4.55 -2.98
C SER A 357 9.41 -4.63 -3.13
N ILE A 358 8.73 -3.48 -3.18
CA ILE A 358 7.26 -3.45 -3.37
C ILE A 358 6.82 -4.14 -4.67
N PRO A 359 7.48 -3.97 -5.83
CA PRO A 359 7.15 -4.72 -7.03
C PRO A 359 7.32 -6.24 -6.87
N GLU A 360 8.36 -6.69 -6.18
CA GLU A 360 8.57 -8.13 -5.90
C GLU A 360 7.47 -8.67 -4.99
N ALA A 361 7.05 -7.91 -3.97
CA ALA A 361 5.93 -8.28 -3.11
C ALA A 361 4.58 -8.31 -3.88
N VAL A 362 4.37 -7.39 -4.84
CA VAL A 362 3.18 -7.43 -5.72
C VAL A 362 3.16 -8.71 -6.55
N GLU A 363 4.28 -9.10 -7.13
CA GLU A 363 4.36 -10.35 -7.90
C GLU A 363 4.24 -11.58 -6.99
N ALA A 364 4.85 -11.56 -5.80
CA ALA A 364 4.69 -12.60 -4.79
C ALA A 364 3.22 -12.83 -4.39
N ALA A 365 2.45 -11.75 -4.22
CA ALA A 365 1.02 -11.86 -3.95
C ALA A 365 0.26 -12.57 -5.08
N LYS A 366 0.53 -12.21 -6.34
CA LYS A 366 -0.10 -12.85 -7.52
C LYS A 366 0.31 -14.30 -7.69
N ASP A 367 1.57 -14.61 -7.38
CA ASP A 367 2.12 -15.95 -7.42
C ASP A 367 1.42 -16.84 -6.38
N ILE A 368 1.40 -16.39 -5.12
CA ILE A 368 0.79 -17.12 -3.99
C ILE A 368 -0.71 -17.33 -4.23
N PHE A 369 -1.45 -16.31 -4.64
CA PHE A 369 -2.91 -16.39 -4.77
C PHE A 369 -3.42 -17.09 -6.03
N ALA A 370 -2.61 -17.18 -7.09
CA ALA A 370 -3.10 -17.69 -8.37
C ALA A 370 -2.06 -18.45 -9.19
N ARG A 371 -0.94 -17.81 -9.57
CA ARG A 371 -0.08 -18.35 -10.64
C ARG A 371 0.63 -19.64 -10.24
N ASN A 372 1.02 -19.78 -8.97
CA ASN A 372 1.65 -21.00 -8.46
C ASN A 372 0.69 -22.19 -8.63
N ALA A 373 -0.58 -22.04 -8.26
CA ALA A 373 -1.59 -23.08 -8.43
C ALA A 373 -1.89 -23.36 -9.91
N ILE A 374 -2.02 -22.32 -10.75
CA ILE A 374 -2.23 -22.50 -12.20
C ILE A 374 -1.09 -23.32 -12.82
N HIS A 375 0.15 -23.00 -12.48
CA HIS A 375 1.33 -23.71 -12.98
C HIS A 375 1.41 -25.14 -12.43
N PHE A 376 1.24 -25.29 -11.12
CA PHE A 376 1.36 -26.56 -10.43
C PHE A 376 0.24 -27.55 -10.81
N TYR A 377 -1.00 -27.10 -11.01
CA TYR A 377 -2.11 -27.98 -11.42
C TYR A 377 -2.34 -27.99 -12.94
N LYS A 378 -1.56 -27.23 -13.70
CA LYS A 378 -1.68 -27.12 -15.17
C LYS A 378 -3.09 -26.72 -15.63
N ILE A 379 -3.69 -25.76 -14.94
CA ILE A 379 -5.02 -25.25 -15.28
C ILE A 379 -4.91 -24.47 -16.60
N SER A 380 -5.56 -24.96 -17.67
CA SER A 380 -5.46 -24.40 -19.02
C SER A 380 -6.53 -23.33 -19.30
N SER A 381 -6.22 -22.33 -20.13
CA SER A 381 -7.20 -21.30 -20.53
C SER A 381 -8.33 -21.81 -21.43
N ALA A 382 -8.20 -23.02 -21.98
CA ALA A 382 -9.16 -23.65 -22.89
C ALA A 382 -10.39 -24.28 -22.19
N ASN A 383 -10.31 -24.51 -20.87
CA ASN A 383 -11.39 -25.14 -20.08
C ASN A 383 -12.30 -24.12 -19.37
N CYS A 384 -12.08 -22.81 -19.58
CA CYS A 384 -13.03 -21.76 -19.24
C CYS A 384 -14.02 -21.58 -20.41
N PRO A 385 -15.36 -21.59 -20.21
CA PRO A 385 -16.31 -21.32 -21.27
C PRO A 385 -16.03 -19.94 -21.87
N VAL A 386 -15.78 -19.96 -23.18
CA VAL A 386 -15.27 -18.84 -23.97
C VAL A 386 -16.32 -17.75 -24.13
N GLY A 387 -16.06 -16.61 -23.49
CA GLY A 387 -16.31 -15.28 -24.03
C GLY A 387 -15.01 -14.66 -24.55
N SER A 388 -14.63 -14.98 -25.78
CA SER A 388 -13.58 -14.34 -26.61
C SER A 388 -12.09 -14.49 -26.23
N HIS A 389 -11.51 -15.68 -26.47
CA HIS A 389 -10.07 -15.93 -26.25
C HIS A 389 -9.15 -15.86 -27.50
N SER A 390 -9.67 -15.56 -28.70
CA SER A 390 -8.82 -15.44 -29.91
C SER A 390 -8.20 -14.05 -30.12
N ASN A 391 -8.59 -13.03 -29.35
CA ASN A 391 -7.96 -11.69 -29.38
C ASN A 391 -6.91 -11.47 -28.29
N LEU A 392 -6.65 -12.46 -27.42
CA LEU A 392 -5.87 -12.25 -26.18
C LEU A 392 -4.36 -12.42 -26.34
N LEU A 393 -3.84 -13.17 -27.31
CA LEU A 393 -2.38 -13.25 -27.52
C LEU A 393 -1.80 -12.04 -28.26
N GLN A 394 -2.62 -11.29 -29.00
CA GLN A 394 -2.25 -9.98 -29.56
C GLN A 394 -2.59 -8.80 -28.62
N LYS A 395 -3.45 -9.01 -27.61
CA LYS A 395 -3.75 -8.05 -26.53
C LYS A 395 -2.97 -8.26 -25.24
N LEU A 396 -2.28 -9.38 -25.01
CA LEU A 396 -1.40 -9.52 -23.82
C LEU A 396 -0.18 -8.59 -23.87
N ASN A 397 0.16 -8.07 -25.05
CA ASN A 397 1.10 -6.94 -25.21
C ASN A 397 0.41 -5.57 -25.33
N ASN A 398 -0.92 -5.48 -25.26
CA ASN A 398 -1.70 -4.25 -25.50
C ASN A 398 -3.01 -4.16 -24.68
N GLY A 399 -3.05 -4.72 -23.47
CA GLY A 399 -4.30 -4.97 -22.74
C GLY A 399 -4.16 -5.08 -21.22
N LEU A 400 -3.20 -4.37 -20.61
CA LEU A 400 -3.61 -3.48 -19.53
C LEU A 400 -4.14 -2.22 -20.21
N GLU A 401 -5.40 -2.23 -20.64
CA GLU A 401 -6.12 -0.97 -20.49
C GLU A 401 -6.30 -0.84 -19.00
N SER A 402 -5.31 -0.19 -18.41
CA SER A 402 -5.50 0.51 -17.17
C SER A 402 -6.86 1.21 -17.27
N ASP A 403 -7.71 1.08 -16.27
CA ASP A 403 -8.85 2.00 -16.07
C ASP A 403 -8.40 3.46 -16.21
N VAL A 404 -7.10 3.72 -16.05
CA VAL A 404 -6.44 4.98 -16.36
C VAL A 404 -6.42 5.22 -17.87
N SER A 405 -7.27 6.13 -18.31
CA SER A 405 -7.32 6.63 -19.68
C SER A 405 -6.27 7.71 -19.93
N LEU A 406 -5.94 8.50 -18.89
CA LEU A 406 -5.11 9.69 -18.98
C LEU A 406 -4.05 9.75 -17.87
N VAL A 407 -2.86 10.24 -18.19
CA VAL A 407 -1.79 10.52 -17.21
C VAL A 407 -1.48 12.01 -17.23
N ARG A 408 -1.64 12.67 -16.08
CA ARG A 408 -1.26 14.07 -15.83
C ARG A 408 0.21 14.15 -15.46
N ILE A 409 0.98 14.84 -16.26
CA ILE A 409 2.40 15.09 -16.03
C ILE A 409 2.50 16.48 -15.44
N ILE A 410 2.78 16.55 -14.15
CA ILE A 410 2.71 17.76 -13.34
C ILE A 410 4.12 18.32 -13.13
N TRP A 411 4.27 19.64 -13.26
CA TRP A 411 5.45 20.36 -12.81
C TRP A 411 5.03 21.65 -12.13
N VAL A 412 5.92 22.23 -11.33
CA VAL A 412 5.72 23.55 -10.71
C VAL A 412 6.64 24.54 -11.38
N ASP A 413 6.08 25.63 -11.91
CA ASP A 413 6.87 26.66 -12.58
C ASP A 413 7.62 27.58 -11.58
N GLY A 414 8.39 28.54 -12.09
CA GLY A 414 9.16 29.47 -11.24
C GLY A 414 8.30 30.41 -10.40
N SER A 415 7.03 30.61 -10.77
CA SER A 415 6.06 31.37 -9.98
C SER A 415 5.44 30.55 -8.83
N GLY A 416 5.68 29.24 -8.79
CA GLY A 416 5.06 28.34 -7.80
C GLY A 416 3.71 27.77 -8.23
N GLN A 417 3.27 28.04 -9.46
CA GLN A 417 2.01 27.48 -9.97
C GLN A 417 2.18 26.06 -10.46
N HIS A 418 1.20 25.21 -10.12
CA HIS A 418 1.10 23.85 -10.62
C HIS A 418 0.62 23.86 -12.06
N ARG A 419 1.35 23.19 -12.94
CA ARG A 419 1.04 23.06 -14.36
C ARG A 419 0.96 21.58 -14.70
N CYS A 420 0.18 21.24 -15.73
CA CYS A 420 0.14 19.86 -16.20
C CYS A 420 0.02 19.74 -17.71
N ARG A 421 0.53 18.63 -18.25
CA ARG A 421 0.17 18.10 -19.56
C ARG A 421 -0.46 16.73 -19.38
N VAL A 422 -1.55 16.48 -20.08
CA VAL A 422 -2.25 15.21 -20.00
C VAL A 422 -2.01 14.44 -21.28
N VAL A 423 -1.62 13.17 -21.16
CA VAL A 423 -1.43 12.28 -22.30
C VAL A 423 -2.26 11.00 -22.12
N PRO A 424 -2.76 10.39 -23.20
CA PRO A 424 -3.38 9.07 -23.11
C PRO A 424 -2.42 8.05 -22.51
N LYS A 425 -2.90 7.17 -21.63
CA LYS A 425 -2.07 6.16 -20.93
C LYS A 425 -1.24 5.31 -21.88
N LYS A 426 -1.79 4.96 -23.05
CA LYS A 426 -1.04 4.27 -24.11
C LYS A 426 0.17 5.06 -24.58
N ARG A 427 0.00 6.34 -24.94
CA ARG A 427 1.11 7.24 -25.32
C ARG A 427 2.10 7.41 -24.16
N PHE A 428 1.58 7.43 -22.93
CA PHE A 428 2.44 7.50 -21.74
C PHE A 428 3.41 6.33 -21.68
N ASN A 429 2.88 5.10 -21.71
CA ASN A 429 3.66 3.87 -21.62
C ASN A 429 4.60 3.68 -22.82
N ASP A 430 4.13 3.96 -24.03
CA ASP A 430 4.88 3.69 -25.27
C ASP A 430 6.05 4.66 -25.46
N ILE A 431 5.84 5.95 -25.14
CA ILE A 431 6.77 7.02 -25.54
C ILE A 431 7.19 7.87 -24.35
N VAL A 432 6.23 8.41 -23.60
CA VAL A 432 6.49 9.54 -22.70
C VAL A 432 7.23 9.13 -21.44
N ALA A 433 6.98 7.94 -20.89
CA ALA A 433 7.69 7.45 -19.71
C ALA A 433 9.21 7.35 -19.95
N LYS A 434 9.64 7.10 -21.20
CA LYS A 434 11.06 6.98 -21.58
C LYS A 434 11.64 8.25 -22.19
N ASN A 435 10.85 8.99 -22.96
CA ASN A 435 11.33 10.09 -23.79
C ASN A 435 10.80 11.46 -23.38
N GLY A 436 9.90 11.50 -22.39
CA GLY A 436 9.22 12.71 -21.92
C GLY A 436 8.24 13.33 -22.90
N VAL A 437 7.71 14.50 -22.53
CA VAL A 437 6.89 15.36 -23.40
C VAL A 437 7.60 16.67 -23.66
N GLY A 438 7.70 17.07 -24.93
CA GLY A 438 8.26 18.36 -25.31
C GLY A 438 7.44 19.51 -24.76
N LEU A 439 8.07 20.49 -24.13
CA LEU A 439 7.48 21.68 -23.52
C LEU A 439 8.23 22.91 -24.02
N ALA A 440 7.52 24.01 -24.27
CA ALA A 440 8.18 25.26 -24.65
C ALA A 440 9.15 25.67 -23.55
N PHE A 441 10.38 26.03 -23.92
CA PHE A 441 11.43 26.37 -22.95
C PHE A 441 11.03 27.53 -22.01
N ALA A 442 10.21 28.45 -22.52
CA ALA A 442 9.69 29.61 -21.80
C ALA A 442 8.89 29.33 -20.52
N THR A 443 8.28 28.14 -20.38
CA THR A 443 7.23 27.92 -19.37
C THR A 443 7.72 27.99 -17.93
N ILE A 444 9.00 27.72 -17.68
CA ILE A 444 9.58 27.86 -16.34
C ILE A 444 9.72 29.34 -15.92
N GLY A 445 9.79 30.25 -16.90
CA GLY A 445 9.92 31.69 -16.73
C GLY A 445 8.60 32.45 -16.63
N PHE A 446 7.46 31.76 -16.59
CA PHE A 446 6.16 32.40 -16.48
C PHE A 446 5.99 33.04 -15.09
N SER A 447 5.34 34.20 -15.05
CA SER A 447 4.98 34.86 -13.79
C SER A 447 3.61 34.39 -13.31
N SER A 448 3.25 34.78 -12.08
CA SER A 448 1.92 34.49 -11.55
C SER A 448 0.75 35.11 -12.33
N PHE A 449 0.97 36.03 -13.30
CA PHE A 449 -0.12 36.71 -14.01
C PHE A 449 -0.19 36.55 -15.51
N MET A 450 0.85 36.02 -16.15
CA MET A 450 0.89 35.87 -17.61
C MET A 450 1.53 34.55 -18.03
N ASP A 451 1.00 33.96 -19.10
CA ASP A 451 1.56 32.77 -19.75
C ASP A 451 2.61 33.19 -20.82
N GLY A 452 3.59 33.98 -20.38
CA GLY A 452 4.73 34.41 -21.18
C GLY A 452 5.98 34.55 -20.30
N PRO A 453 7.20 34.33 -20.85
CA PRO A 453 8.41 34.41 -20.05
C PRO A 453 8.62 35.85 -19.55
N ALA A 454 9.00 36.00 -18.29
CA ALA A 454 9.32 37.31 -17.72
C ALA A 454 10.52 37.93 -18.43
N ASP A 455 10.45 39.25 -18.68
CA ASP A 455 11.55 39.99 -19.29
C ASP A 455 12.83 39.89 -18.44
N GLY A 456 13.95 39.58 -19.10
CA GLY A 456 15.24 39.36 -18.43
C GLY A 456 15.47 37.95 -17.88
N SER A 457 14.50 37.03 -18.04
CA SER A 457 14.68 35.61 -17.62
C SER A 457 15.67 34.82 -18.47
N GLY A 458 16.06 35.34 -19.65
CA GLY A 458 16.85 34.61 -20.64
C GLY A 458 16.06 33.54 -21.39
N LEU A 459 14.75 33.44 -21.16
CA LEU A 459 13.87 32.45 -21.78
C LEU A 459 13.03 33.09 -22.89
N THR A 460 12.84 32.36 -23.99
CA THR A 460 12.04 32.81 -25.13
C THR A 460 11.12 31.69 -25.61
N ALA A 461 10.22 32.00 -26.54
CA ALA A 461 9.39 31.00 -27.20
C ALA A 461 10.19 30.04 -28.10
N VAL A 462 11.48 30.31 -28.35
CA VAL A 462 12.36 29.47 -29.18
C VAL A 462 13.02 28.38 -28.34
N GLY A 463 12.84 27.13 -28.76
CA GLY A 463 13.43 25.96 -28.12
C GLY A 463 12.42 25.14 -27.31
N GLU A 464 12.83 23.92 -26.98
CA GLU A 464 12.01 22.95 -26.26
C GLU A 464 12.82 22.38 -25.07
N THR A 465 12.18 22.29 -23.90
CA THR A 465 12.64 21.44 -22.79
C THR A 465 11.83 20.15 -22.78
N ARG A 466 12.41 19.09 -22.24
CA ARG A 466 11.73 17.81 -22.09
C ARG A 466 11.20 17.65 -20.67
N LEU A 467 9.88 17.54 -20.52
CA LEU A 467 9.27 17.09 -19.27
C LEU A 467 9.45 15.59 -19.14
N MET A 468 10.33 15.16 -18.24
CA MET A 468 10.61 13.77 -17.95
C MET A 468 9.83 13.32 -16.70
N PRO A 469 8.82 12.44 -16.83
CA PRO A 469 8.10 11.92 -15.68
C PRO A 469 9.04 11.16 -14.73
N ASP A 470 9.01 11.52 -13.45
CA ASP A 470 9.65 10.75 -12.39
C ASP A 470 8.69 9.64 -11.96
N LEU A 471 8.90 8.44 -12.50
CA LEU A 471 8.00 7.31 -12.29
C LEU A 471 7.88 6.89 -10.81
N SER A 472 8.84 7.25 -9.94
CA SER A 472 8.72 7.00 -8.50
C SER A 472 7.60 7.82 -7.83
N THR A 473 7.23 8.93 -8.48
CA THR A 473 6.17 9.83 -8.03
C THR A 473 4.82 9.51 -8.67
N ILE A 474 4.70 8.52 -9.55
CA ILE A 474 3.40 8.22 -10.18
C ILE A 474 2.38 7.83 -9.11
N ARG A 475 1.19 8.43 -9.17
CA ARG A 475 0.08 8.18 -8.25
C ARG A 475 -1.22 8.12 -9.03
N ARG A 476 -2.08 7.16 -8.69
CA ARG A 476 -3.46 7.17 -9.18
C ARG A 476 -4.24 8.28 -8.49
N ILE A 477 -5.03 9.04 -9.26
CA ILE A 477 -5.79 10.18 -8.71
C ILE A 477 -6.99 9.65 -7.90
N PRO A 478 -7.07 9.91 -6.57
CA PRO A 478 -8.11 9.31 -5.72
C PRO A 478 -9.54 9.76 -6.07
N TRP A 479 -9.70 11.02 -6.48
CA TRP A 479 -10.99 11.61 -6.88
C TRP A 479 -11.37 11.37 -8.34
N ASN A 480 -10.46 10.84 -9.15
CA ASN A 480 -10.73 10.43 -10.53
C ASN A 480 -9.90 9.18 -10.88
N LYS A 481 -10.48 8.01 -10.61
CA LYS A 481 -9.80 6.71 -10.73
C LYS A 481 -9.42 6.35 -12.17
N GLN A 482 -9.92 7.08 -13.16
CA GLN A 482 -9.55 6.91 -14.57
C GLN A 482 -8.33 7.75 -14.98
N GLU A 483 -7.65 8.37 -14.01
CA GLU A 483 -6.49 9.20 -14.25
C GLU A 483 -5.36 8.89 -13.26
N GLU A 484 -4.13 9.08 -13.71
CA GLU A 484 -2.93 9.12 -12.88
C GLU A 484 -2.30 10.50 -12.95
N MET A 485 -1.51 10.83 -11.94
CA MET A 485 -0.63 11.99 -11.93
C MET A 485 0.80 11.57 -11.62
N VAL A 486 1.77 12.27 -12.20
CA VAL A 486 3.20 12.02 -12.01
C VAL A 486 3.91 13.36 -12.05
N LEU A 487 4.82 13.59 -11.12
CA LEU A 487 5.68 14.78 -11.14
C LEU A 487 6.75 14.59 -12.21
N ALA A 488 7.15 15.67 -12.86
CA ALA A 488 8.14 15.64 -13.91
C ALA A 488 9.27 16.63 -13.67
N ASP A 489 10.44 16.22 -14.15
CA ASP A 489 11.65 17.04 -14.20
C ASP A 489 11.73 17.75 -15.53
N LEU A 490 12.32 18.94 -15.52
CA LEU A 490 12.75 19.61 -16.74
C LEU A 490 14.12 19.07 -17.13
N CYS A 491 14.24 18.56 -18.35
CA CYS A 491 15.47 18.04 -18.92
C CYS A 491 15.82 18.79 -20.21
N ALA A 492 17.11 18.96 -20.48
CA ALA A 492 17.56 19.44 -21.79
C ALA A 492 17.33 18.37 -22.87
N LYS A 493 17.63 17.11 -22.52
CA LYS A 493 17.39 15.89 -23.30
C LYS A 493 17.07 14.74 -22.33
N PRO A 494 16.46 13.62 -22.77
CA PRO A 494 16.24 12.47 -21.90
C PRO A 494 17.53 12.06 -21.17
N GLY A 495 17.50 12.06 -19.83
CA GLY A 495 18.65 11.74 -18.97
C GLY A 495 19.58 12.90 -18.63
N GLU A 496 19.39 14.08 -19.23
CA GLU A 496 20.20 15.29 -18.98
C GLU A 496 19.34 16.35 -18.29
N ALA A 497 19.56 16.56 -16.99
CA ALA A 497 18.79 17.52 -16.21
C ALA A 497 18.96 18.95 -16.75
N SER A 498 17.86 19.71 -16.80
CA SER A 498 17.91 21.11 -17.21
C SER A 498 18.46 21.97 -16.08
N ASP A 499 19.29 22.95 -16.43
CA ASP A 499 19.72 24.00 -15.51
C ASP A 499 18.54 24.74 -14.86
N TYR A 500 17.37 24.75 -15.50
CA TYR A 500 16.18 25.43 -15.02
C TYR A 500 15.26 24.57 -14.13
N CYS A 501 15.61 23.32 -13.81
CA CYS A 501 14.72 22.40 -13.11
C CYS A 501 14.71 22.63 -11.58
N PRO A 502 13.57 23.04 -10.96
CA PRO A 502 13.49 23.23 -9.51
C PRO A 502 13.72 21.95 -8.70
N ARG A 503 13.17 20.82 -9.17
CA ARG A 503 13.31 19.50 -8.52
C ARG A 503 14.77 19.06 -8.48
N GLU A 504 15.53 19.34 -9.55
CA GLU A 504 16.95 19.02 -9.61
C GLU A 504 17.77 19.95 -8.72
N ALA A 505 17.43 21.24 -8.62
CA ALA A 505 18.10 22.15 -7.69
C ALA A 505 18.02 21.61 -6.25
N LEU A 506 16.83 21.21 -5.77
CA LEU A 506 16.70 20.63 -4.42
C LEU A 506 17.51 19.33 -4.26
N ARG A 507 17.50 18.45 -5.27
CA ARG A 507 18.29 17.21 -5.25
C ARG A 507 19.79 17.46 -5.16
N ARG A 508 20.30 18.40 -5.94
CA ARG A 508 21.72 18.79 -5.93
C ARG A 508 22.14 19.30 -4.56
N VAL A 509 21.37 20.23 -3.99
CA VAL A 509 21.69 20.81 -2.68
C VAL A 509 21.56 19.75 -1.57
N SER A 510 20.56 18.87 -1.64
CA SER A 510 20.42 17.74 -0.71
C SER A 510 21.61 16.78 -0.79
N LYS A 511 22.14 16.55 -2.01
CA LYS A 511 23.32 15.74 -2.22
C LYS A 511 24.57 16.39 -1.63
N ILE A 512 24.74 17.71 -1.77
CA ILE A 512 25.87 18.44 -1.17
C ILE A 512 25.85 18.29 0.36
N LEU A 513 24.69 18.50 1.00
CA LEU A 513 24.55 18.30 2.45
C LEU A 513 24.97 16.88 2.88
N LYS A 514 24.58 15.88 2.09
CA LYS A 514 24.90 14.48 2.38
C LYS A 514 26.39 14.19 2.16
N ASP A 515 26.98 14.65 1.07
CA ASP A 515 28.36 14.34 0.71
C ASP A 515 29.36 15.08 1.62
N GLU A 516 29.08 16.33 2.00
CA GLU A 516 30.00 17.14 2.81
C GLU A 516 29.85 16.90 4.32
N PHE A 517 28.63 16.66 4.80
CA PHE A 517 28.34 16.61 6.24
C PHE A 517 27.78 15.25 6.71
N ASP A 518 27.48 14.33 5.80
CA ASP A 518 26.77 13.06 6.07
C ASP A 518 25.37 13.27 6.68
N LEU A 519 24.75 14.41 6.39
CA LEU A 519 23.44 14.80 6.92
C LEU A 519 22.32 14.61 5.90
N VAL A 520 21.12 14.32 6.40
CA VAL A 520 19.86 14.33 5.64
C VAL A 520 18.89 15.28 6.33
N MET A 521 18.32 16.22 5.57
CA MET A 521 17.28 17.10 6.08
C MET A 521 15.90 16.48 5.88
N ASN A 522 15.15 16.34 6.98
CA ASN A 522 13.74 15.99 6.96
C ASN A 522 12.89 17.27 7.10
N ALA A 523 11.75 17.30 6.42
CA ALA A 523 10.79 18.39 6.44
C ALA A 523 9.35 17.88 6.65
N GLY A 524 8.55 18.62 7.42
CA GLY A 524 7.10 18.49 7.54
C GLY A 524 6.43 19.86 7.36
N PHE A 525 5.27 19.90 6.73
CA PHE A 525 4.59 21.17 6.39
C PHE A 525 3.27 21.30 7.15
N GLU A 526 3.04 22.47 7.72
CA GLU A 526 1.73 22.94 8.19
C GLU A 526 1.17 23.85 7.09
N ASN A 527 0.16 23.39 6.36
CA ASN A 527 -0.32 24.06 5.16
C ASN A 527 -1.70 24.68 5.43
N GLU A 528 -1.74 26.00 5.59
CA GLU A 528 -2.96 26.76 5.81
C GLU A 528 -3.61 27.15 4.47
N PHE A 529 -4.94 27.18 4.43
CA PHE A 529 -5.70 27.57 3.26
C PHE A 529 -7.09 28.07 3.62
N VAL A 530 -7.69 28.83 2.72
CA VAL A 530 -9.06 29.34 2.88
C VAL A 530 -10.00 28.55 1.97
N LEU A 531 -11.10 28.06 2.53
CA LEU A 531 -12.23 27.54 1.79
C LEU A 531 -13.23 28.64 1.52
N LEU A 532 -13.64 28.77 0.26
CA LEU A 532 -14.59 29.75 -0.24
C LEU A 532 -15.82 29.06 -0.83
N LYS A 533 -16.99 29.66 -0.63
CA LYS A 533 -18.24 29.27 -1.27
C LYS A 533 -18.70 30.36 -2.22
N SER A 534 -19.29 29.93 -3.33
CA SER A 534 -19.89 30.83 -4.30
C SER A 534 -21.27 31.30 -3.83
N ILE A 535 -21.52 32.60 -3.92
CA ILE A 535 -22.83 33.22 -3.76
C ILE A 535 -23.14 34.10 -4.96
N THR A 536 -24.42 34.23 -5.31
CA THR A 536 -24.84 35.19 -6.34
C THR A 536 -25.41 36.42 -5.66
N ARG A 537 -24.79 37.58 -5.88
CA ARG A 537 -25.26 38.88 -5.40
C ARG A 537 -25.42 39.84 -6.58
N GLY A 538 -26.63 40.35 -6.80
CA GLY A 538 -26.91 41.27 -7.90
C GLY A 538 -26.61 40.70 -9.31
N GLY A 539 -26.71 39.38 -9.49
CA GLY A 539 -26.40 38.70 -10.75
C GLY A 539 -24.91 38.45 -11.01
N LYS A 540 -24.02 38.77 -10.06
CA LYS A 540 -22.59 38.43 -10.11
C LYS A 540 -22.27 37.33 -9.11
N GLU A 541 -21.42 36.41 -9.54
CA GLU A 541 -20.83 35.40 -8.67
C GLU A 541 -19.74 36.04 -7.81
N GLU A 542 -19.83 35.85 -6.49
CA GLU A 542 -18.85 36.28 -5.50
C GLU A 542 -18.39 35.07 -4.69
N TRP A 543 -17.09 34.91 -4.50
CA TRP A 543 -16.51 33.90 -3.61
C TRP A 543 -16.30 34.52 -2.24
N ILE A 544 -16.96 33.96 -1.23
CA ILE A 544 -16.88 34.42 0.16
C ILE A 544 -16.36 33.30 1.06
N PRO A 545 -15.79 33.61 2.25
CA PRO A 545 -15.40 32.60 3.22
C PRO A 545 -16.50 31.57 3.49
N PHE A 546 -16.10 30.30 3.53
CA PHE A 546 -16.99 29.17 3.81
C PHE A 546 -17.70 29.33 5.15
N ASP A 547 -16.94 29.75 6.16
CA ASP A 547 -17.34 29.91 7.55
C ASP A 547 -16.72 31.20 8.16
N SER A 548 -17.21 31.64 9.32
CA SER A 548 -16.69 32.79 10.06
C SER A 548 -16.56 32.54 11.57
N SER A 549 -16.48 31.27 11.97
CA SER A 549 -16.32 30.88 13.37
C SER A 549 -14.90 31.21 13.87
N PRO A 550 -14.69 31.30 15.19
CA PRO A 550 -13.37 31.56 15.76
C PRO A 550 -12.42 30.36 15.65
N TYR A 551 -11.14 30.62 15.92
CA TYR A 551 -10.05 29.64 16.00
C TYR A 551 -10.44 28.37 16.77
N CYS A 552 -10.07 27.19 16.23
CA CYS A 552 -10.34 25.88 16.83
C CYS A 552 -11.83 25.60 17.14
N SER A 553 -12.77 26.24 16.45
CA SER A 553 -14.20 26.02 16.64
C SER A 553 -14.63 24.62 16.18
N SER A 554 -15.22 23.84 17.09
CA SER A 554 -15.77 22.52 16.74
C SER A 554 -16.87 22.61 15.69
N SER A 555 -17.68 23.68 15.70
CA SER A 555 -18.76 23.86 14.71
C SER A 555 -18.23 24.15 13.30
N ALA A 556 -17.11 24.85 13.20
CA ALA A 556 -16.44 25.10 11.92
C ALA A 556 -15.89 23.79 11.34
N PHE A 557 -15.30 22.95 12.20
CA PHE A 557 -14.83 21.64 11.80
C PHE A 557 -15.99 20.72 11.40
N ASP A 558 -17.08 20.68 12.16
CA ASP A 558 -18.27 19.87 11.83
C ASP A 558 -18.84 20.24 10.44
N ALA A 559 -18.86 21.55 10.10
CA ALA A 559 -19.32 22.01 8.80
C ALA A 559 -18.42 21.54 7.64
N ALA A 560 -17.10 21.50 7.83
CA ALA A 560 -16.14 21.08 6.83
C ALA A 560 -15.77 19.57 6.89
N SER A 561 -16.22 18.87 7.92
CA SER A 561 -15.85 17.47 8.21
C SER A 561 -16.05 16.51 7.02
N PRO A 562 -17.17 16.57 6.25
CA PRO A 562 -17.33 15.70 5.08
C PRO A 562 -16.23 15.88 4.02
N LEU A 563 -15.79 17.13 3.78
CA LEU A 563 -14.69 17.43 2.87
C LEU A 563 -13.39 16.87 3.42
N PHE A 564 -13.12 17.05 4.72
CA PHE A 564 -11.88 16.58 5.34
C PHE A 564 -11.78 15.05 5.44
N HIS A 565 -12.89 14.34 5.61
CA HIS A 565 -12.91 12.88 5.51
C HIS A 565 -12.43 12.41 4.14
N GLU A 566 -12.87 13.07 3.06
CA GLU A 566 -12.39 12.76 1.71
C GLU A 566 -10.93 13.18 1.49
N VAL A 567 -10.53 14.37 1.96
CA VAL A 567 -9.15 14.85 1.85
C VAL A 567 -8.18 13.92 2.55
N VAL A 568 -8.43 13.55 3.81
CA VAL A 568 -7.58 12.64 4.58
C VAL A 568 -7.53 11.27 3.94
N ALA A 569 -8.66 10.72 3.50
CA ALA A 569 -8.68 9.43 2.81
C ALA A 569 -7.88 9.47 1.50
N ALA A 570 -7.98 10.55 0.73
CA ALA A 570 -7.23 10.73 -0.51
C ALA A 570 -5.71 10.86 -0.23
N LEU A 571 -5.30 11.70 0.72
CA LEU A 571 -3.88 11.85 1.11
C LEU A 571 -3.29 10.55 1.64
N HIS A 572 -4.03 9.83 2.48
CA HIS A 572 -3.63 8.52 2.99
C HIS A 572 -3.43 7.51 1.84
N SER A 573 -4.33 7.50 0.83
CA SER A 573 -4.17 6.64 -0.35
C SER A 573 -2.97 7.00 -1.24
N LEU A 574 -2.47 8.25 -1.15
CA LEU A 574 -1.27 8.73 -1.82
C LEU A 574 0.02 8.49 -1.00
N GLY A 575 -0.11 7.88 0.19
CA GLY A 575 1.00 7.62 1.10
C GLY A 575 1.48 8.87 1.86
N ILE A 576 0.60 9.87 2.02
CA ILE A 576 0.87 11.14 2.72
C ILE A 576 0.17 11.09 4.08
N SER A 577 0.94 11.13 5.17
CA SER A 577 0.40 11.17 6.54
C SER A 577 -0.12 12.56 6.85
N VAL A 578 -1.31 12.62 7.46
CA VAL A 578 -1.88 13.84 8.02
C VAL A 578 -1.84 13.68 9.54
N GLU A 579 -1.12 14.55 10.22
CA GLU A 579 -0.96 14.51 11.68
C GLU A 579 -2.07 15.28 12.38
N GLN A 580 -2.50 16.41 11.80
CA GLN A 580 -3.51 17.28 12.40
C GLN A 580 -4.29 18.06 11.34
N ILE A 581 -5.54 18.36 11.66
CA ILE A 581 -6.40 19.30 10.94
C ILE A 581 -7.17 20.12 11.96
N HIS A 582 -7.21 21.44 11.80
CA HIS A 582 -8.06 22.30 12.62
C HIS A 582 -8.51 23.55 11.86
N PRO A 583 -9.67 24.14 12.24
CA PRO A 583 -10.05 25.48 11.81
C PRO A 583 -9.06 26.51 12.37
N GLU A 584 -8.56 27.36 11.49
CA GLU A 584 -7.63 28.43 11.83
C GLU A 584 -8.37 29.73 12.18
N ALA A 585 -7.62 30.75 12.57
CA ALA A 585 -8.17 31.97 13.13
C ALA A 585 -8.83 32.90 12.08
N GLY A 586 -8.45 32.80 10.80
CA GLY A 586 -9.06 33.57 9.70
C GLY A 586 -10.40 32.99 9.23
N ARG A 587 -11.23 33.82 8.59
CA ARG A 587 -12.56 33.38 8.15
C ARG A 587 -12.46 32.29 7.08
N GLY A 588 -13.05 31.12 7.36
CA GLY A 588 -13.03 29.96 6.46
C GLY A 588 -11.65 29.35 6.29
N GLN A 589 -10.70 29.70 7.16
CA GLN A 589 -9.33 29.22 7.14
C GLN A 589 -9.22 27.88 7.88
N PHE A 590 -8.40 26.98 7.34
CA PHE A 590 -8.07 25.70 7.95
C PHE A 590 -6.59 25.43 7.78
N GLU A 591 -6.02 24.67 8.70
CA GLU A 591 -4.67 24.13 8.61
C GLU A 591 -4.72 22.62 8.45
N LEU A 592 -3.82 22.09 7.63
CA LEU A 592 -3.56 20.67 7.50
C LEU A 592 -2.05 20.41 7.68
N SER A 593 -1.70 19.70 8.75
CA SER A 593 -0.31 19.41 9.12
C SER A 593 0.10 18.02 8.63
N LEU A 594 1.20 17.94 7.88
CA LEU A 594 1.69 16.73 7.23
C LEU A 594 2.83 16.08 8.03
N GLY A 595 2.86 14.74 8.03
CA GLY A 595 3.96 13.99 8.64
C GLY A 595 5.30 14.27 7.95
N TYR A 596 6.39 14.34 8.73
CA TYR A 596 7.71 14.65 8.20
C TYR A 596 8.31 13.50 7.38
N THR A 597 9.11 13.85 6.38
CA THR A 597 9.88 12.90 5.57
C THR A 597 11.11 13.59 4.98
N THR A 598 11.89 12.93 4.13
CA THR A 598 13.05 13.57 3.47
C THR A 598 12.60 14.81 2.69
N CYS A 599 13.35 15.90 2.77
CA CYS A 599 12.92 17.21 2.23
C CYS A 599 12.48 17.16 0.75
N THR A 600 13.14 16.38 -0.09
CA THR A 600 12.74 16.15 -1.50
C THR A 600 11.34 15.56 -1.60
N LYS A 601 11.04 14.54 -0.80
CA LYS A 601 9.72 13.90 -0.76
C LYS A 601 8.68 14.78 -0.08
N ALA A 602 9.06 15.57 0.92
CA ALA A 602 8.17 16.52 1.58
C ALA A 602 7.67 17.60 0.59
N ALA A 603 8.55 18.10 -0.29
CA ALA A 603 8.18 19.02 -1.36
C ALA A 603 7.14 18.40 -2.31
N ASP A 604 7.36 17.15 -2.72
CA ASP A 604 6.44 16.39 -3.58
C ASP A 604 5.09 16.16 -2.90
N ASN A 605 5.12 15.78 -1.61
CA ASN A 605 3.92 15.59 -0.81
C ASN A 605 3.10 16.88 -0.68
N LEU A 606 3.74 18.05 -0.53
CA LEU A 606 3.04 19.33 -0.44
C LEU A 606 2.30 19.65 -1.75
N ILE A 607 2.92 19.40 -2.91
CA ILE A 607 2.30 19.58 -4.23
C ILE A 607 1.06 18.71 -4.36
N TYR A 608 1.19 17.41 -4.07
CA TYR A 608 0.05 16.50 -4.11
C TYR A 608 -1.03 16.88 -3.10
N THR A 609 -0.65 17.36 -1.92
CA THR A 609 -1.61 17.82 -0.91
C THR A 609 -2.47 18.95 -1.42
N ARG A 610 -1.87 19.96 -2.05
CA ARG A 610 -2.61 21.09 -2.64
C ARG A 610 -3.49 20.64 -3.82
N GLU A 611 -3.04 19.70 -4.65
CA GLU A 611 -3.88 19.11 -5.71
C GLU A 611 -5.11 18.41 -5.13
N VAL A 612 -4.93 17.62 -4.06
CA VAL A 612 -6.01 16.91 -3.37
C VAL A 612 -7.03 17.87 -2.80
N VAL A 613 -6.58 18.85 -2.01
CA VAL A 613 -7.45 19.83 -1.37
C VAL A 613 -8.23 20.62 -2.41
N ARG A 614 -7.58 21.11 -3.48
CA ARG A 614 -8.28 21.84 -4.55
C ARG A 614 -9.30 20.98 -5.28
N ALA A 615 -8.97 19.73 -5.59
CA ALA A 615 -9.85 18.85 -6.33
C ALA A 615 -11.09 18.46 -5.51
N ILE A 616 -10.89 18.12 -4.24
CA ILE A 616 -12.00 17.74 -3.35
C ILE A 616 -12.83 18.96 -2.98
N ALA A 617 -12.23 20.11 -2.68
CA ALA A 617 -12.99 21.35 -2.48
C ALA A 617 -13.92 21.63 -3.68
N ARG A 618 -13.41 21.53 -4.92
CA ARG A 618 -14.24 21.67 -6.14
C ARG A 618 -15.35 20.63 -6.23
N LYS A 619 -15.09 19.37 -5.86
CA LYS A 619 -16.12 18.32 -5.80
C LYS A 619 -17.25 18.69 -4.84
N HIS A 620 -16.95 19.40 -3.76
CA HIS A 620 -17.92 19.92 -2.79
C HIS A 620 -18.50 21.29 -3.16
N GLY A 621 -18.25 21.81 -4.37
CA GLY A 621 -18.74 23.13 -4.80
C GLY A 621 -18.04 24.32 -4.13
N LEU A 622 -16.85 24.09 -3.57
CA LEU A 622 -16.02 25.08 -2.89
C LEU A 622 -14.76 25.38 -3.70
N LEU A 623 -14.13 26.51 -3.41
CA LEU A 623 -12.81 26.89 -3.89
C LEU A 623 -11.84 26.91 -2.72
N ALA A 624 -10.77 26.11 -2.79
CA ALA A 624 -9.66 26.20 -1.85
C ALA A 624 -8.56 27.09 -2.44
N THR A 625 -8.09 28.06 -1.65
CA THR A 625 -6.97 28.94 -2.02
C THR A 625 -5.87 28.92 -0.97
N PHE A 626 -4.62 28.81 -1.41
CA PHE A 626 -3.41 28.85 -0.58
C PHE A 626 -2.71 30.22 -0.66
N ILE A 627 -3.41 31.25 -1.12
CA ILE A 627 -2.86 32.60 -1.21
C ILE A 627 -2.47 33.12 0.19
N PRO A 628 -1.32 33.80 0.35
CA PRO A 628 -0.85 34.23 1.67
C PRO A 628 -1.78 35.19 2.41
N LYS A 629 -2.45 36.10 1.69
CA LYS A 629 -3.38 37.06 2.29
C LYS A 629 -4.63 37.17 1.42
N TYR A 630 -5.66 36.39 1.77
CA TYR A 630 -6.94 36.35 1.05
C TYR A 630 -7.68 37.70 1.12
N ALA A 631 -7.74 38.31 2.31
CA ALA A 631 -8.35 39.61 2.55
C ALA A 631 -7.46 40.46 3.46
N LEU A 632 -7.33 41.75 3.15
CA LEU A 632 -6.43 42.65 3.88
C LEU A 632 -6.85 42.86 5.35
N ASP A 633 -8.16 42.77 5.61
CA ASP A 633 -8.78 42.91 6.94
C ASP A 633 -8.84 41.59 7.73
N ASP A 634 -8.25 40.50 7.22
CA ASP A 634 -8.32 39.16 7.81
C ASP A 634 -6.92 38.60 8.11
N LEU A 635 -6.83 37.42 8.72
CA LEU A 635 -5.57 36.74 8.96
C LEU A 635 -4.98 36.14 7.68
N GLY A 636 -3.67 35.89 7.68
CA GLY A 636 -2.95 35.34 6.53
C GLY A 636 -2.74 33.84 6.65
N SER A 637 -2.54 33.18 5.50
CA SER A 637 -2.27 31.74 5.37
C SER A 637 -0.78 31.46 5.21
N GLY A 638 -0.19 30.74 6.14
CA GLY A 638 1.17 30.21 6.05
C GLY A 638 1.26 28.82 5.42
N SER A 639 2.48 28.42 5.11
CA SER A 639 2.83 27.02 4.80
C SER A 639 4.09 26.67 5.59
N HIS A 640 4.00 26.73 6.93
CA HIS A 640 5.14 26.70 7.84
C HIS A 640 5.84 25.35 7.65
N VAL A 641 7.18 25.34 7.76
CA VAL A 641 7.97 24.13 7.54
C VAL A 641 8.83 23.80 8.74
N HIS A 642 8.61 22.61 9.29
CA HIS A 642 9.40 22.03 10.37
C HIS A 642 10.57 21.25 9.78
N LEU A 643 11.78 21.55 10.23
CA LEU A 643 13.03 21.07 9.68
C LEU A 643 13.89 20.43 10.76
N SER A 644 14.45 19.26 10.44
CA SER A 644 15.38 18.54 11.31
C SER A 644 16.51 17.90 10.50
N LEU A 645 17.66 17.71 11.15
CA LEU A 645 18.86 17.13 10.55
C LEU A 645 19.09 15.73 11.10
N TRP A 646 19.36 14.78 10.22
CA TRP A 646 19.49 13.37 10.56
C TRP A 646 20.82 12.80 10.06
N LYS A 647 21.43 11.95 10.87
CA LYS A 647 22.63 11.18 10.53
C LYS A 647 22.42 9.75 10.97
N ASN A 648 22.62 8.79 10.06
CA ASN A 648 22.46 7.35 10.33
C ASN A 648 21.14 6.98 11.04
N GLY A 649 20.04 7.62 10.62
CA GLY A 649 18.71 7.37 11.20
C GLY A 649 18.46 8.00 12.58
N GLN A 650 19.37 8.84 13.08
CA GLN A 650 19.20 9.59 14.32
C GLN A 650 19.05 11.09 14.07
N ASN A 651 18.18 11.75 14.82
CA ASN A 651 18.03 13.20 14.78
C ASN A 651 19.21 13.86 15.51
N VAL A 652 20.07 14.53 14.73
CA VAL A 652 21.27 15.22 15.22
C VAL A 652 21.09 16.74 15.32
N PHE A 653 19.92 17.27 14.98
CA PHE A 653 19.56 18.65 15.30
C PHE A 653 19.37 18.82 16.82
N MET A 654 18.78 17.82 17.46
CA MET A 654 18.56 17.79 18.90
C MET A 654 19.88 17.61 19.66
N ALA A 655 20.08 18.36 20.74
CA ALA A 655 21.26 18.19 21.59
C ALA A 655 21.26 16.81 22.27
N SER A 656 22.44 16.17 22.31
CA SER A 656 22.63 14.87 22.98
C SER A 656 22.74 14.99 24.51
N ASP A 657 23.04 16.19 25.03
CA ASP A 657 23.20 16.45 26.45
C ASP A 657 22.36 17.67 26.89
N ARG A 658 21.95 17.67 28.17
CA ARG A 658 21.16 18.77 28.77
C ARG A 658 21.99 20.03 29.03
N SER A 659 23.27 20.03 28.68
CA SER A 659 24.17 21.17 28.89
C SER A 659 23.99 22.24 27.81
N SER A 660 23.42 21.88 26.64
CA SER A 660 23.07 22.86 25.62
C SER A 660 21.93 23.75 26.14
N LYS A 661 22.25 25.02 26.40
CA LYS A 661 21.36 26.08 26.92
C LYS A 661 19.97 26.15 26.27
N HIS A 662 19.85 25.77 24.99
CA HIS A 662 18.62 25.85 24.20
C HIS A 662 18.19 24.50 23.61
N GLY A 663 18.82 23.38 24.00
CA GLY A 663 18.42 22.06 23.52
C GLY A 663 18.76 21.73 22.06
N ILE A 664 19.48 22.62 21.38
CA ILE A 664 19.94 22.47 19.99
C ILE A 664 21.41 22.04 19.98
N SER A 665 21.77 21.10 19.11
CA SER A 665 23.16 20.66 18.92
C SER A 665 24.02 21.74 18.25
N THR A 666 25.35 21.59 18.26
CA THR A 666 26.26 22.51 17.54
C THR A 666 25.93 22.57 16.05
N VAL A 667 25.75 21.41 15.41
CA VAL A 667 25.39 21.32 13.99
C VAL A 667 24.04 21.97 13.70
N GLY A 668 23.06 21.83 14.61
CA GLY A 668 21.77 22.50 14.49
C GLY A 668 21.88 24.02 14.59
N LYS A 669 22.73 24.53 15.50
CA LYS A 669 22.96 25.98 15.67
C LYS A 669 23.63 26.59 14.45
N GLU A 670 24.69 25.97 13.94
CA GLU A 670 25.41 26.45 12.74
C GLU A 670 24.49 26.46 11.52
N PHE A 671 23.70 25.39 11.32
CA PHE A 671 22.73 25.31 10.23
C PHE A 671 21.64 26.39 10.34
N MET A 672 21.05 26.58 11.52
CA MET A 672 20.07 27.65 11.76
C MET A 672 20.67 29.05 11.61
N ALA A 673 21.93 29.25 11.99
CA ALA A 673 22.61 30.53 11.88
C ALA A 673 22.80 30.94 10.42
N GLY A 674 23.16 29.99 9.55
CA GLY A 674 23.21 30.19 8.11
C GLY A 674 21.85 30.60 7.54
N ILE A 675 20.78 29.88 7.90
CA ILE A 675 19.42 30.23 7.45
C ILE A 675 19.01 31.63 7.94
N LEU A 676 19.26 31.95 9.21
CA LEU A 676 18.94 33.27 9.76
C LEU A 676 19.70 34.37 9.03
N HIS A 677 20.99 34.17 8.76
CA HIS A 677 21.83 35.14 8.06
C HIS A 677 21.33 35.46 6.65
N HIS A 678 20.92 34.43 5.90
CA HIS A 678 20.45 34.55 4.52
C HIS A 678 18.94 34.77 4.39
N LEU A 679 18.20 34.83 5.51
CA LEU A 679 16.75 34.92 5.52
C LEU A 679 16.18 36.07 4.66
N PRO A 680 16.72 37.31 4.69
CA PRO A 680 16.25 38.39 3.82
C PRO A 680 16.24 38.03 2.32
N SER A 681 17.25 37.30 1.86
CA SER A 681 17.42 36.84 0.48
C SER A 681 16.52 35.66 0.15
N ILE A 682 16.36 34.72 1.09
CA ILE A 682 15.54 33.51 0.93
C ILE A 682 14.05 33.84 0.82
N LEU A 683 13.58 34.97 1.38
CA LEU A 683 12.18 35.40 1.26
C LEU A 683 11.70 35.49 -0.20
N ALA A 684 12.56 35.80 -1.16
CA ALA A 684 12.21 35.82 -2.59
C ALA A 684 11.83 34.43 -3.15
N PHE A 685 12.13 33.35 -2.41
CA PHE A 685 11.77 31.98 -2.75
C PHE A 685 10.62 31.42 -1.90
N ILE A 686 10.58 31.75 -0.61
CA ILE A 686 9.60 31.19 0.35
C ILE A 686 8.38 32.09 0.59
N ALA A 687 8.49 33.37 0.22
CA ALA A 687 7.44 34.39 0.26
C ALA A 687 7.46 35.19 -1.07
N PRO A 688 7.19 34.52 -2.21
CA PRO A 688 7.59 35.00 -3.53
C PRO A 688 6.69 36.06 -4.17
N LEU A 689 5.55 36.41 -3.57
CA LEU A 689 4.60 37.36 -4.17
C LEU A 689 4.55 38.66 -3.38
N PRO A 690 4.18 39.81 -3.98
CA PRO A 690 3.89 41.01 -3.21
C PRO A 690 2.84 40.78 -2.11
N ASN A 691 1.83 39.94 -2.38
CA ASN A 691 0.81 39.53 -1.41
C ASN A 691 1.37 38.74 -0.21
N SER A 692 2.52 38.05 -0.36
CA SER A 692 3.22 37.42 0.76
C SER A 692 3.60 38.42 1.85
N TYR A 693 3.94 39.65 1.46
CA TYR A 693 4.35 40.69 2.39
C TYR A 693 3.15 41.36 3.07
N ASP A 694 1.95 41.29 2.48
CA ASP A 694 0.70 41.66 3.16
C ASP A 694 0.37 40.67 4.30
N ARG A 695 0.87 39.42 4.22
CA ARG A 695 0.85 38.45 5.32
C ARG A 695 1.96 38.69 6.33
N LEU A 696 3.19 38.95 5.89
CA LEU A 696 4.38 39.11 6.74
C LEU A 696 4.36 40.47 7.47
N GLN A 697 3.42 40.68 8.39
CA GLN A 697 3.28 41.92 9.17
C GLN A 697 3.60 41.68 10.66
N PRO A 698 4.00 42.73 11.39
CA PRO A 698 4.16 42.61 12.85
C PRO A 698 2.84 42.21 13.53
N ASN A 699 2.93 41.39 14.59
CA ASN A 699 1.80 40.96 15.42
C ASN A 699 0.77 40.07 14.69
N THR A 700 1.18 39.40 13.61
CA THR A 700 0.35 38.42 12.87
C THR A 700 0.92 37.01 12.90
N TRP A 701 1.83 36.70 13.84
CA TRP A 701 2.47 35.38 14.00
C TRP A 701 3.14 34.83 12.72
N SER A 702 3.61 35.72 11.85
CA SER A 702 4.13 35.38 10.52
C SER A 702 5.66 35.50 10.40
N GLY A 703 6.35 35.93 11.47
CA GLY A 703 7.81 36.10 11.45
C GLY A 703 8.25 37.37 10.73
N ALA A 704 7.87 38.55 11.23
CA ALA A 704 8.16 39.83 10.57
C ALA A 704 9.58 40.38 10.86
N TYR A 705 10.23 39.98 11.95
CA TYR A 705 11.54 40.50 12.34
C TYR A 705 12.63 39.46 12.17
N LEU A 706 13.87 39.90 11.97
CA LEU A 706 15.03 39.02 11.79
C LEU A 706 15.56 38.56 13.15
N PHE A 707 15.05 37.43 13.64
CA PHE A 707 15.51 36.78 14.87
C PHE A 707 15.10 35.30 14.91
N TRP A 708 15.52 34.59 15.96
CA TRP A 708 15.00 33.26 16.29
C TRP A 708 14.61 33.22 17.77
N GLY A 709 13.74 32.29 18.16
CA GLY A 709 13.33 32.13 19.55
C GLY A 709 12.93 30.70 19.89
N ASN A 710 12.92 30.36 21.18
CA ASN A 710 12.44 29.08 21.69
C ASN A 710 10.93 29.18 21.88
N GLU A 711 10.17 28.32 21.20
CA GLU A 711 8.70 28.32 21.28
C GLU A 711 8.02 29.69 20.98
N ASN A 712 8.76 30.65 20.42
CA ASN A 712 8.25 31.98 20.11
C ASN A 712 7.55 31.97 18.74
N LYS A 713 6.22 32.08 18.75
CA LYS A 713 5.38 32.08 17.54
C LYS A 713 5.53 33.34 16.66
N GLU A 714 6.14 34.41 17.15
CA GLU A 714 6.48 35.60 16.34
C GLU A 714 7.84 35.49 15.64
N ALA A 715 8.66 34.49 15.99
CA ALA A 715 9.97 34.30 15.39
C ALA A 715 9.81 33.69 13.98
N PRO A 716 10.51 34.20 12.95
CA PRO A 716 10.53 33.53 11.64
C PRO A 716 11.21 32.15 11.72
N LEU A 717 12.18 31.99 12.64
CA LEU A 717 12.80 30.72 12.99
C LEU A 717 12.49 30.38 14.45
N ARG A 718 11.69 29.35 14.67
CA ARG A 718 11.27 28.93 16.01
C ARG A 718 11.85 27.55 16.32
N ALA A 719 12.68 27.45 17.34
CA ALA A 719 13.07 26.14 17.87
C ALA A 719 11.86 25.51 18.56
N THR A 720 11.55 24.24 18.24
CA THR A 720 10.35 23.57 18.76
C THR A 720 10.67 22.30 19.55
N SER A 721 9.87 22.12 20.59
CA SER A 721 9.87 21.02 21.55
C SER A 721 8.46 20.40 21.59
N PRO A 722 8.02 19.73 20.51
CA PRO A 722 6.67 19.17 20.43
C PRO A 722 6.42 18.13 21.53
N PRO A 723 5.14 17.89 21.91
CA PRO A 723 4.77 16.93 22.94
C PRO A 723 5.45 15.55 22.74
N GLY A 724 6.04 15.01 23.81
CA GLY A 724 6.84 13.78 23.76
C GLY A 724 8.35 14.02 23.58
N THR A 725 8.77 15.26 23.28
CA THR A 725 10.17 15.68 23.39
C THR A 725 10.50 15.95 24.86
N LEU A 726 11.70 15.58 25.32
CA LEU A 726 12.15 15.87 26.69
C LEU A 726 12.24 17.39 26.91
N ASP A 727 11.80 17.84 28.09
CA ASP A 727 11.85 19.26 28.49
C ASP A 727 13.24 19.86 28.26
N GLY A 728 13.27 21.01 27.58
CA GLY A 728 14.49 21.76 27.28
C GLY A 728 15.28 21.25 26.06
N LEU A 729 14.79 20.24 25.33
CA LEU A 729 15.35 19.81 24.04
C LEU A 729 14.51 20.29 22.87
N ALA A 730 15.15 20.78 21.80
CA ALA A 730 14.48 21.12 20.56
C ALA A 730 14.69 19.99 19.54
N SER A 731 13.61 19.36 19.08
CA SER A 731 13.71 18.25 18.12
C SER A 731 13.77 18.72 16.67
N ASN A 732 13.28 19.91 16.38
CA ASN A 732 13.28 20.52 15.05
C ASN A 732 13.18 22.06 15.19
N PHE A 733 13.28 22.77 14.06
CA PHE A 733 12.93 24.19 14.00
C PHE A 733 11.88 24.44 12.92
N GLU A 734 11.00 25.40 13.19
CA GLU A 734 9.90 25.83 12.32
C GLU A 734 10.31 27.12 11.60
N MET A 735 10.18 27.13 10.27
CA MET A 735 10.28 28.33 9.44
C MET A 735 8.87 28.85 9.14
N LYS A 736 8.50 29.98 9.76
CA LYS A 736 7.15 30.56 9.67
C LYS A 736 6.91 31.43 8.45
N SER A 737 7.97 31.99 7.89
CA SER A 737 7.87 32.94 6.77
C SER A 737 7.54 32.26 5.43
N PHE A 738 7.53 30.93 5.39
CA PHE A 738 7.14 30.15 4.22
C PHE A 738 5.62 30.21 3.99
N ASP A 739 5.19 30.48 2.76
CA ASP A 739 3.75 30.58 2.43
C ASP A 739 3.31 29.69 1.26
N GLY A 740 1.99 29.63 1.05
CA GLY A 740 1.34 28.75 0.08
C GLY A 740 1.65 29.05 -1.39
N SER A 741 2.25 30.22 -1.69
CA SER A 741 2.61 30.62 -3.04
C SER A 741 4.01 30.19 -3.48
N ALA A 742 4.84 29.77 -2.54
CA ALA A 742 6.19 29.27 -2.81
C ALA A 742 6.20 27.96 -3.62
N ASN A 743 7.13 27.88 -4.57
CA ASN A 743 7.54 26.61 -5.17
C ASN A 743 8.29 25.81 -4.08
N PRO A 744 7.76 24.67 -3.62
CA PRO A 744 8.34 23.97 -2.46
C PRO A 744 9.74 23.45 -2.72
N HIS A 745 10.08 23.08 -3.96
CA HIS A 745 11.42 22.64 -4.31
C HIS A 745 12.43 23.80 -4.23
N LEU A 746 12.09 24.97 -4.78
CA LEU A 746 12.98 26.13 -4.72
C LEU A 746 13.14 26.67 -3.31
N GLY A 747 12.03 26.77 -2.56
CA GLY A 747 12.05 27.25 -1.18
C GLY A 747 12.92 26.37 -0.28
N LEU A 748 12.75 25.04 -0.35
CA LEU A 748 13.59 24.12 0.41
C LEU A 748 15.04 24.11 -0.10
N ALA A 749 15.29 24.28 -1.40
CA ALA A 749 16.66 24.36 -1.92
C ALA A 749 17.39 25.59 -1.37
N ALA A 750 16.73 26.75 -1.31
CA ALA A 750 17.29 27.98 -0.77
C ALA A 750 17.56 27.87 0.76
N ILE A 751 16.63 27.26 1.51
CA ILE A 751 16.82 26.99 2.94
C ILE A 751 18.01 26.05 3.18
N LEU A 752 18.08 24.95 2.43
CA LEU A 752 19.13 23.96 2.59
C LEU A 752 20.50 24.56 2.22
N ALA A 753 20.57 25.34 1.15
CA ALA A 753 21.78 26.04 0.72
C ALA A 753 22.32 26.99 1.81
N ALA A 754 21.44 27.79 2.42
CA ALA A 754 21.87 28.69 3.50
C ALA A 754 22.27 27.93 4.76
N GLY A 755 21.61 26.81 5.07
CA GLY A 755 22.02 25.96 6.16
C GLY A 755 23.39 25.31 5.93
N ILE A 756 23.68 24.85 4.70
CA ILE A 756 25.01 24.36 4.31
C ILE A 756 26.06 25.45 4.48
N ASP A 757 25.78 26.67 4.01
CA ASP A 757 26.71 27.78 4.16
C ASP A 757 26.99 28.09 5.65
N GLY A 758 25.96 28.05 6.50
CA GLY A 758 26.10 28.16 7.95
C GLY A 758 27.04 27.10 8.55
N LEU A 759 26.93 25.86 8.09
CA LEU A 759 27.83 24.76 8.49
C LEU A 759 29.26 24.98 7.98
N ARG A 760 29.44 25.39 6.72
CA ARG A 760 30.76 25.62 6.12
C ARG A 760 31.51 26.76 6.79
N ARG A 761 30.81 27.85 7.13
CA ARG A 761 31.38 29.04 7.78
C ARG A 761 31.37 28.98 9.30
N HIS A 762 30.82 27.92 9.89
CA HIS A 762 30.64 27.77 11.34
C HIS A 762 29.96 29.01 11.95
N LEU A 763 28.87 29.46 11.34
CA LEU A 763 28.19 30.68 11.78
C LEU A 763 27.62 30.51 13.19
N SER A 764 27.81 31.54 14.01
CA SER A 764 27.28 31.56 15.37
C SER A 764 25.83 32.01 15.38
N LEU A 765 24.94 31.17 15.92
CA LEU A 765 23.55 31.54 16.15
C LEU A 765 23.50 32.57 17.29
N PRO A 766 22.86 33.75 17.11
CA PRO A 766 22.77 34.76 18.17
C PRO A 766 21.94 34.25 19.36
N GLU A 767 21.90 34.99 20.46
CA GLU A 767 21.00 34.67 21.58
C GLU A 767 19.52 34.76 21.12
N PRO A 768 18.65 33.84 21.59
CA PRO A 768 17.25 33.84 21.19
C PRO A 768 16.49 35.01 21.81
N VAL A 769 15.41 35.41 21.13
CA VAL A 769 14.45 36.37 21.66
C VAL A 769 13.22 35.60 22.13
N ASP A 770 13.13 35.37 23.44
CA ASP A 770 12.03 34.64 24.08
C ASP A 770 10.94 35.58 24.64
N THR A 771 10.88 36.81 24.11
CA THR A 771 9.88 37.83 24.44
C THR A 771 9.16 38.29 23.18
N ASN A 772 8.08 39.06 23.33
CA ASN A 772 7.43 39.68 22.19
C ASN A 772 8.43 40.59 21.43
N PRO A 773 8.44 40.58 20.10
CA PRO A 773 9.41 41.32 19.31
C PRO A 773 9.30 42.83 19.57
N ASN A 774 10.41 43.44 19.98
CA ASN A 774 10.49 44.89 20.15
C ASN A 774 10.96 45.54 18.82
N PRO A 775 10.12 46.33 18.15
CA PRO A 775 10.46 46.97 16.87
C PRO A 775 11.63 47.97 16.97
N GLU A 776 11.95 48.47 18.15
CA GLU A 776 13.06 49.42 18.36
C GLU A 776 14.43 48.71 18.39
N ILE A 777 14.46 47.41 18.66
CA ILE A 777 15.69 46.62 18.86
C ILE A 777 15.91 45.65 17.69
N LEU A 778 14.83 45.05 17.16
CA LEU A 778 14.91 44.02 16.15
C LEU A 778 14.86 44.60 14.75
N GLN A 779 15.76 44.13 13.89
CA GLN A 779 15.74 44.47 12.48
C GLN A 779 14.50 43.88 11.80
N ARG A 780 13.81 44.70 11.01
CA ARG A 780 12.70 44.26 10.15
C ARG A 780 13.24 43.38 9.01
N LEU A 781 12.65 42.20 8.81
CA LEU A 781 12.83 41.47 7.54
C LEU A 781 12.26 42.31 6.37
N PRO A 782 12.70 42.10 5.12
CA PRO A 782 12.12 42.76 3.96
C PRO A 782 10.60 42.92 4.05
N ALA A 783 10.13 44.16 3.99
CA ALA A 783 8.72 44.51 4.14
C ALA A 783 7.96 44.43 2.81
N SER A 784 8.67 44.15 1.71
CA SER A 784 8.11 44.05 0.37
C SER A 784 8.96 43.13 -0.52
N LEU A 785 8.36 42.57 -1.57
CA LEU A 785 9.09 41.74 -2.55
C LEU A 785 10.28 42.48 -3.21
N PRO A 786 10.19 43.79 -3.54
CA PRO A 786 11.34 44.55 -4.01
C PRO A 786 12.54 44.53 -3.05
N GLU A 787 12.31 44.67 -1.75
CA GLU A 787 13.37 44.64 -0.75
C GLU A 787 14.02 43.26 -0.65
N SER A 788 13.22 42.18 -0.74
CA SER A 788 13.78 40.83 -0.75
C SER A 788 14.54 40.51 -2.03
N LEU A 789 14.06 40.99 -3.18
CA LEU A 789 14.78 40.86 -4.45
C LEU A 789 16.12 41.63 -4.41
N GLU A 790 16.15 42.81 -3.81
CA GLU A 790 17.38 43.58 -3.60
C GLU A 790 18.34 42.88 -2.62
N ALA A 791 17.82 42.25 -1.55
CA ALA A 791 18.63 41.42 -0.66
C ALA A 791 19.24 40.23 -1.42
N LEU A 792 18.46 39.54 -2.23
CA LEU A 792 18.91 38.45 -3.10
C LEU A 792 19.93 38.90 -4.15
N HIS A 793 19.94 40.17 -4.58
CA HIS A 793 20.98 40.70 -5.47
C HIS A 793 22.31 40.94 -4.77
N LYS A 794 22.31 41.15 -3.46
CA LYS A 794 23.51 41.41 -2.64
C LYS A 794 24.13 40.15 -2.04
N ASP A 795 23.44 39.02 -2.15
CA ASP A 795 23.78 37.77 -1.50
C ASP A 795 24.06 36.69 -2.56
N ASP A 796 25.33 36.32 -2.69
CA ASP A 796 25.85 35.45 -3.75
C ASP A 796 25.88 33.96 -3.36
N PHE A 797 25.49 33.62 -2.13
CA PHE A 797 25.61 32.24 -1.61
C PHE A 797 24.93 31.19 -2.50
N LEU A 798 23.83 31.55 -3.17
CA LEU A 798 23.06 30.63 -4.01
C LEU A 798 23.72 30.28 -5.34
N GLU A 799 24.72 31.06 -5.80
CA GLU A 799 25.37 30.85 -7.11
C GLU A 799 26.11 29.49 -7.18
N GLU A 800 26.55 28.96 -6.04
CA GLU A 800 27.16 27.61 -5.97
C GLU A 800 26.11 26.48 -5.99
N PHE A 801 24.90 26.75 -5.52
CA PHE A 801 23.88 25.73 -5.24
C PHE A 801 22.81 25.62 -6.33
N ILE A 802 22.41 26.76 -6.89
CA ILE A 802 21.37 26.90 -7.90
C ILE A 802 22.04 27.44 -9.17
N SER A 803 21.69 26.91 -10.34
CA SER A 803 22.28 27.38 -11.59
C SER A 803 22.02 28.87 -11.82
N ASP A 804 23.02 29.58 -12.37
CA ASP A 804 22.89 31.00 -12.72
C ASP A 804 21.67 31.28 -13.60
N LYS A 805 21.37 30.35 -14.51
CA LYS A 805 20.22 30.42 -15.41
C LYS A 805 18.90 30.40 -14.65
N LEU A 806 18.73 29.46 -13.71
CA LEU A 806 17.53 29.37 -12.89
C LEU A 806 17.41 30.58 -11.95
N LEU A 807 18.51 30.98 -11.31
CA LEU A 807 18.53 32.15 -10.43
C LEU A 807 18.16 33.44 -11.18
N THR A 808 18.68 33.62 -12.39
CA THR A 808 18.32 34.74 -13.28
C THR A 808 16.85 34.71 -13.64
N ALA A 809 16.30 33.56 -14.01
CA ALA A 809 14.88 33.41 -14.32
C ALA A 809 13.98 33.75 -13.12
N ILE A 810 14.32 33.28 -11.91
CA ILE A 810 13.56 33.60 -10.70
C ILE A 810 13.61 35.09 -10.38
N LYS A 811 14.80 35.72 -10.42
CA LYS A 811 14.95 37.18 -10.22
C LYS A 811 14.07 37.97 -11.22
N ALA A 812 14.04 37.55 -12.49
CA ALA A 812 13.19 38.15 -13.51
C ALA A 812 11.69 37.97 -13.26
N ILE A 813 11.25 36.78 -12.83
CA ILE A 813 9.86 36.52 -12.46
C ILE A 813 9.43 37.43 -11.32
N ARG A 814 10.22 37.54 -10.24
CA ARG A 814 9.91 38.42 -9.10
C ARG A 814 9.80 39.88 -9.53
N LYS A 815 10.71 40.33 -10.40
CA LYS A 815 10.64 41.69 -10.97
C LYS A 815 9.33 41.92 -11.74
N ALA A 816 8.92 40.99 -12.60
CA ALA A 816 7.67 41.11 -13.33
C ALA A 816 6.45 41.13 -12.39
N GLU A 817 6.46 40.33 -11.32
CA GLU A 817 5.40 40.30 -10.32
C GLU A 817 5.30 41.61 -9.52
N ILE A 818 6.45 42.19 -9.15
CA ILE A 818 6.52 43.53 -8.54
C ILE A 818 5.86 44.58 -9.44
N ASP A 819 6.21 44.59 -10.72
CA ASP A 819 5.73 45.60 -11.67
C ASP A 819 4.21 45.51 -11.90
N TYR A 820 3.67 44.28 -11.95
CA TYR A 820 2.25 44.04 -12.23
C TYR A 820 1.34 44.25 -11.03
N TYR A 821 1.68 43.73 -9.84
CA TYR A 821 0.84 43.88 -8.64
C TYR A 821 1.06 45.20 -7.90
N ASN A 822 1.75 46.16 -8.52
CA ASN A 822 1.80 47.51 -7.99
C ASN A 822 0.38 48.10 -7.95
N TYR A 823 -0.14 48.29 -6.73
CA TYR A 823 -1.52 48.74 -6.45
C TYR A 823 -1.91 50.05 -7.15
N THR A 824 -0.95 50.85 -7.61
CA THR A 824 -1.20 52.08 -8.38
C THR A 824 -1.59 51.85 -9.85
N LYS A 825 -1.32 50.67 -10.41
CA LYS A 825 -1.53 50.36 -11.84
C LYS A 825 -2.68 49.39 -12.09
N HIS A 826 -2.91 48.44 -11.18
CA HIS A 826 -3.93 47.41 -11.33
C HIS A 826 -4.67 47.17 -10.01
N GLU A 827 -5.67 48.01 -9.75
CA GLU A 827 -6.62 47.81 -8.65
C GLU A 827 -7.28 46.42 -8.80
N ASP A 828 -7.37 45.66 -7.71
CA ASP A 828 -7.87 44.27 -7.67
C ASP A 828 -7.00 43.18 -8.34
N ALA A 829 -5.79 43.46 -8.83
CA ALA A 829 -4.92 42.42 -9.40
C ALA A 829 -4.65 41.25 -8.43
N CYS A 830 -4.46 41.55 -7.14
CA CYS A 830 -4.25 40.54 -6.11
C CYS A 830 -5.46 39.60 -5.92
N LYS A 831 -6.68 40.03 -6.25
CA LYS A 831 -7.87 39.14 -6.18
C LYS A 831 -7.80 38.02 -7.21
N GLN A 832 -7.11 38.21 -8.34
CA GLN A 832 -6.95 37.16 -9.34
C GLN A 832 -6.07 36.00 -8.84
N LEU A 833 -5.16 36.27 -7.90
CA LEU A 833 -4.30 35.25 -7.31
C LEU A 833 -5.10 34.18 -6.55
N ILE A 834 -6.29 34.52 -6.04
CA ILE A 834 -7.20 33.59 -5.33
C ILE A 834 -7.54 32.36 -6.19
N HIS A 835 -7.66 32.54 -7.51
CA HIS A 835 -7.97 31.45 -8.42
C HIS A 835 -6.72 30.68 -8.91
N ARG A 836 -5.52 31.24 -8.67
CA ARG A 836 -4.24 30.67 -9.08
C ARG A 836 -3.59 29.86 -7.97
N TYR A 837 -3.61 30.38 -6.73
CA TYR A 837 -2.96 29.79 -5.56
C TYR A 837 -3.92 29.13 -4.60
#